data_AF-A0A6J2KRT0-F1
#
_entry.id   AF-A0A6J2KRT0-F1
#
_cell.length_a   1.000
_cell.length_b   1.000
_cell.length_c   1.000
_cell.angle_alpha   90.00
_cell.angle_beta   90.00
_cell.angle_gamma   90.00
#
_symmetry.space_group_name_H-M   'P 1'
#
loop_
_entity.id
_entity.type
_entity.pdbx_description
1 polymer ?
#
loop_
_entity_poly.entity_id
_entity_poly.type
_entity_poly.pdbx_seq_one_letter_code
_entity_poly.pdbx_strand_id
1 'polypeptide(L)'
;MGCTPSMLLDHKNRRRDSTGSQEAALAKVAPTTLCNKAVQAARAPRASLESDGFSIQLSSKKDSYVSQMGNNFATQLHIKRISGSSSGSPGARAGRRSSLALTPEDEPLVDVTNRSPPPANIPTALIYSPPEPLELLCVFPERTSRVCAAACSAVERAGGEARSLRCARETLDALRRDNDTRVPHVIVVDARQPQQLDALLLARAIRGTKNTQHVYLIAIVKKSAYLKDEFGVLAYLEAGFNRVMVETVNTTAWCAEVLQARSSAACSRAQIAATAALAAAADRCRDLVAITDDQQRILLTNKSWCRMLGWRLEEGPRPIHEAAGGEALRLATTGARDWEAPVTLRRRAAPDPIMLPCRGATIGLTKTTSHIVFVCEPSAGEGDRGRGSLHSIRRGSLDVRSVASDGLRRTSLAKLQGLPLEAPITKVISLLSAATEGAPPSTVACIERAVDMLRTSELYSPQMRDETKLRVEDPIATDLIGALLSQGNANVLSSRRSSNDSTVVRSQTNRTNIKHKTTGQLRELLDTALSWDFEIFRLEDLTRGRPLAHLGLALMGGRFDVCAALECDERTLLHWLTVIETNYHAVNTYHNSTHAADVLQAVAYFLEKDRLKNLLEPVEAAAALISAAAHDIDHPGTSSAFLCNARHPLAILYNDVSVLESHHAALTFKLTLNDDRVNIFKNLDRDTYKTVRHHVIDMILATEMTKHFEHLAKFVNVFYAKSSGSKEDGMHTDEPLSLDTTALSQPENVLLVKRMMIKCADVSNASRPQKFAMEWARRIAEEYFLQTDEEKAKDLPVVMPMFDRATCSIPRSQIGFIDYIIIDMMEAWAAFIDMPELVNHARSNNQHWRELDEAGVTTLADVKRVQRQNAIQAPPTTTAEPTTEE
;
A
#
# COMPACT_ATOMS: atom_id res chain seq x y z
N MET A 1 -10.63 8.48 -48.93
CA MET A 1 -11.46 7.86 -49.99
C MET A 1 -10.69 6.67 -50.53
N GLY A 2 -11.23 5.45 -50.67
CA GLY A 2 -12.55 4.95 -50.27
C GLY A 2 -12.80 3.53 -50.84
N CYS A 3 -13.80 2.83 -50.30
CA CYS A 3 -14.44 1.62 -50.84
C CYS A 3 -13.62 0.31 -50.96
N THR A 4 -13.99 -0.66 -50.11
CA THR A 4 -14.16 -2.08 -50.49
C THR A 4 -15.36 -2.22 -51.46
N PRO A 5 -15.48 -3.29 -52.27
CA PRO A 5 -16.12 -4.57 -51.88
C PRO A 5 -15.47 -5.81 -52.55
N SER A 6 -15.99 -7.06 -52.56
CA SER A 6 -16.71 -7.94 -51.61
C SER A 6 -17.24 -9.16 -52.40
N MET A 7 -17.73 -10.24 -51.74
CA MET A 7 -18.63 -11.29 -52.29
C MET A 7 -18.05 -12.30 -53.33
N LEU A 8 -18.55 -13.55 -53.53
CA LEU A 8 -19.47 -14.48 -52.82
C LEU A 8 -19.30 -15.92 -53.42
N LEU A 9 -19.44 -17.00 -52.61
CA LEU A 9 -20.00 -18.36 -52.92
C LEU A 9 -19.41 -19.18 -54.13
N ASP A 10 -19.70 -20.49 -54.38
CA ASP A 10 -20.56 -21.48 -53.69
C ASP A 10 -20.09 -22.97 -53.78
N HIS A 11 -20.60 -23.78 -52.85
CA HIS A 11 -21.01 -25.22 -52.86
C HIS A 11 -20.50 -26.36 -53.81
N LYS A 12 -20.23 -27.51 -53.13
CA LYS A 12 -20.77 -28.90 -53.30
C LYS A 12 -20.06 -30.01 -54.15
N ASN A 13 -19.58 -31.02 -53.41
CA ASN A 13 -19.80 -32.49 -53.54
C ASN A 13 -19.44 -33.29 -54.82
N ARG A 14 -18.56 -34.33 -54.67
CA ARG A 14 -18.89 -35.74 -55.04
C ARG A 14 -17.96 -36.86 -54.50
N ARG A 15 -18.51 -37.61 -53.52
CA ARG A 15 -18.42 -39.04 -53.12
C ARG A 15 -17.70 -40.11 -54.00
N ARG A 16 -17.30 -41.22 -53.31
CA ARG A 16 -17.02 -42.64 -53.73
C ARG A 16 -15.57 -43.04 -54.10
N ASP A 17 -15.10 -44.30 -53.95
CA ASP A 17 -15.40 -45.49 -53.08
C ASP A 17 -14.29 -46.58 -53.28
N SER A 18 -14.18 -47.60 -52.40
CA SER A 18 -13.61 -48.99 -52.63
C SER A 18 -12.07 -49.19 -52.80
N THR A 19 -11.37 -50.33 -52.53
CA THR A 19 -11.64 -51.64 -51.84
C THR A 19 -10.34 -52.47 -51.59
N GLY A 20 -10.37 -53.49 -50.70
CA GLY A 20 -9.40 -54.64 -50.60
C GLY A 20 -8.74 -54.84 -49.20
N SER A 21 -9.11 -55.81 -48.35
CA SER A 21 -8.77 -57.28 -48.28
C SER A 21 -7.48 -57.58 -47.45
N GLN A 22 -7.54 -58.22 -46.26
CA GLN A 22 -7.61 -59.67 -45.92
C GLN A 22 -6.28 -60.45 -46.19
N GLU A 23 -5.73 -61.38 -45.37
CA GLU A 23 -6.16 -62.24 -44.22
C GLU A 23 -5.01 -62.43 -43.16
N ALA A 24 -5.22 -62.71 -41.86
CA ALA A 24 -5.23 -64.01 -41.10
C ALA A 24 -3.87 -64.79 -41.01
N ALA A 25 -3.49 -65.60 -39.98
CA ALA A 25 -4.14 -66.11 -38.74
C ALA A 25 -3.13 -66.60 -37.63
N LEU A 26 -3.61 -66.79 -36.37
CA LEU A 26 -3.33 -67.84 -35.31
C LEU A 26 -1.93 -68.52 -35.14
N ALA A 27 -1.42 -69.01 -33.98
CA ALA A 27 -1.64 -68.98 -32.50
C ALA A 27 -0.47 -69.79 -31.81
N LYS A 28 -0.38 -70.37 -30.57
CA LYS A 28 -1.19 -70.55 -29.32
C LYS A 28 -0.31 -71.17 -28.15
N VAL A 29 -0.74 -71.10 -26.86
CA VAL A 29 -0.39 -71.98 -25.67
C VAL A 29 0.97 -71.80 -24.93
N ALA A 30 1.02 -72.21 -23.64
CA ALA A 30 2.11 -72.11 -22.61
C ALA A 30 2.40 -73.54 -21.98
N PRO A 31 2.83 -73.83 -20.70
CA PRO A 31 3.17 -73.03 -19.48
C PRO A 31 4.40 -73.52 -18.62
N THR A 32 4.56 -73.02 -17.37
CA THR A 32 5.21 -73.67 -16.15
C THR A 32 6.77 -73.82 -16.09
N THR A 33 7.54 -73.84 -14.96
CA THR A 33 7.36 -73.57 -13.48
C THR A 33 8.73 -73.28 -12.76
N LEU A 34 8.72 -72.94 -11.44
CA LEU A 34 9.77 -73.11 -10.37
C LEU A 34 10.98 -72.13 -10.32
N CYS A 35 11.81 -72.08 -9.25
CA CYS A 35 11.62 -71.68 -7.82
C CYS A 35 12.86 -72.01 -6.93
N ASN A 36 13.34 -71.09 -6.07
CA ASN A 36 14.05 -71.27 -4.74
C ASN A 36 14.76 -69.94 -4.31
N LYS A 37 14.67 -69.43 -3.05
CA LYS A 37 15.40 -69.73 -1.77
C LYS A 37 16.91 -69.35 -1.79
N ALA A 38 17.59 -68.85 -0.73
CA ALA A 38 17.27 -68.54 0.70
C ALA A 38 18.45 -67.69 1.33
N VAL A 39 18.26 -66.65 2.18
CA VAL A 39 18.22 -66.61 3.69
C VAL A 39 19.47 -65.94 4.39
N GLN A 40 19.22 -65.26 5.53
CA GLN A 40 20.13 -64.83 6.65
C GLN A 40 21.12 -63.63 6.57
N ALA A 41 20.69 -62.51 7.16
CA ALA A 41 21.11 -61.97 8.49
C ALA A 41 22.53 -61.37 8.80
N ALA A 42 22.48 -60.07 9.15
CA ALA A 42 23.00 -59.43 10.39
C ALA A 42 24.42 -58.77 10.49
N ARG A 43 24.46 -57.78 11.39
CA ARG A 43 25.58 -56.97 11.95
C ARG A 43 26.18 -55.82 11.12
N ALA A 44 26.31 -54.66 11.79
CA ALA A 44 27.23 -53.55 11.50
C ALA A 44 28.31 -53.53 12.62
N PRO A 45 29.44 -52.78 12.50
CA PRO A 45 29.41 -51.35 12.86
C PRO A 45 30.44 -50.39 12.18
N ARG A 46 30.14 -49.08 12.21
CA ARG A 46 31.00 -47.86 12.34
C ARG A 46 32.27 -47.61 11.48
N ALA A 47 32.46 -46.30 11.22
CA ALA A 47 33.72 -45.58 10.91
C ALA A 47 34.33 -45.75 9.49
N SER A 48 35.08 -44.79 8.90
CA SER A 48 35.18 -43.31 9.10
C SER A 48 36.08 -42.64 8.04
N LEU A 49 35.79 -41.38 7.68
CA LEU A 49 36.69 -40.36 7.10
C LEU A 49 37.29 -40.55 5.68
N GLU A 50 37.62 -39.39 5.07
CA GLU A 50 38.56 -39.13 3.94
C GLU A 50 38.33 -39.84 2.57
N SER A 51 38.88 -39.38 1.45
CA SER A 51 39.06 -38.00 0.90
C SER A 51 39.29 -38.09 -0.63
N ASP A 52 39.13 -36.97 -1.35
CA ASP A 52 39.59 -36.76 -2.75
C ASP A 52 39.00 -37.67 -3.87
N GLY A 53 39.06 -37.35 -5.17
CA GLY A 53 39.39 -36.09 -5.85
C GLY A 53 39.53 -36.27 -7.38
N PHE A 54 39.05 -35.28 -8.17
CA PHE A 54 39.25 -35.14 -9.64
C PHE A 54 38.63 -36.25 -10.56
N SER A 55 38.41 -36.07 -11.88
CA SER A 55 38.04 -34.92 -12.74
C SER A 55 37.82 -35.41 -14.21
N ILE A 56 37.21 -34.59 -15.10
CA ILE A 56 37.35 -34.65 -16.60
C ILE A 56 36.67 -35.89 -17.30
N GLN A 57 36.00 -35.85 -18.47
CA GLN A 57 35.62 -34.79 -19.44
C GLN A 57 34.42 -35.22 -20.35
N LEU A 58 33.71 -34.24 -20.94
CA LEU A 58 33.16 -34.14 -22.34
C LEU A 58 32.67 -35.42 -23.09
N SER A 59 31.54 -35.44 -23.85
CA SER A 59 30.97 -34.40 -24.73
C SER A 59 29.60 -34.76 -25.36
N SER A 60 28.80 -33.73 -25.70
CA SER A 60 27.79 -33.69 -26.79
C SER A 60 26.53 -34.59 -26.65
N LYS A 61 25.38 -34.38 -27.34
CA LYS A 61 25.00 -33.38 -28.37
C LYS A 61 23.44 -33.34 -28.47
N LYS A 62 22.83 -32.13 -28.51
CA LYS A 62 21.48 -31.84 -29.08
C LYS A 62 20.24 -32.53 -28.44
N ASP A 63 19.00 -32.04 -28.55
CA ASP A 63 18.39 -30.89 -29.26
C ASP A 63 17.20 -30.31 -28.43
N SER A 64 16.52 -29.26 -28.94
CA SER A 64 15.16 -28.76 -28.58
C SER A 64 14.86 -28.12 -27.20
N TYR A 65 14.77 -26.77 -27.20
CA TYR A 65 13.55 -25.96 -26.98
C TYR A 65 12.50 -26.26 -25.86
N VAL A 66 12.06 -25.16 -25.24
CA VAL A 66 10.74 -24.86 -24.60
C VAL A 66 10.52 -25.11 -23.08
N SER A 67 10.28 -23.97 -22.40
CA SER A 67 9.41 -23.72 -21.22
C SER A 67 9.82 -23.97 -19.75
N GLN A 68 9.54 -22.90 -18.99
CA GLN A 68 8.92 -22.83 -17.65
C GLN A 68 9.74 -23.11 -16.38
N MET A 69 9.79 -22.06 -15.54
CA MET A 69 9.99 -22.15 -14.09
C MET A 69 8.81 -22.88 -13.42
N GLY A 70 8.99 -23.45 -12.22
CA GLY A 70 7.87 -24.06 -11.50
C GLY A 70 8.19 -24.64 -10.11
N ASN A 71 8.49 -23.78 -9.13
CA ASN A 71 8.36 -23.97 -7.68
C ASN A 71 8.81 -25.32 -7.04
N ASN A 72 9.90 -25.24 -6.27
CA ASN A 72 10.06 -26.04 -5.05
C ASN A 72 10.35 -25.10 -3.88
N PHE A 73 9.49 -25.10 -2.86
CA PHE A 73 9.89 -25.44 -1.48
C PHE A 73 8.65 -25.53 -0.57
N ALA A 74 8.66 -26.49 0.34
CA ALA A 74 7.66 -26.64 1.38
C ALA A 74 8.34 -26.76 2.75
N THR A 75 7.67 -26.22 3.78
CA THR A 75 7.74 -26.53 5.22
C THR A 75 8.85 -27.46 5.72
N GLN A 76 9.56 -27.01 6.78
CA GLN A 76 9.65 -27.83 7.99
C GLN A 76 9.30 -27.01 9.24
N LEU A 77 8.42 -27.58 10.07
CA LEU A 77 8.22 -27.23 11.47
C LEU A 77 9.16 -28.10 12.32
N HIS A 78 9.59 -27.62 13.48
CA HIS A 78 10.10 -28.47 14.54
C HIS A 78 9.58 -28.03 15.91
N ILE A 79 9.45 -29.00 16.80
CA ILE A 79 8.68 -28.91 18.05
C ILE A 79 9.63 -28.90 19.24
N LYS A 80 9.34 -28.12 20.28
CA LYS A 80 9.82 -28.43 21.63
C LYS A 80 8.81 -28.05 22.71
N ARG A 81 8.35 -29.05 23.46
CA ARG A 81 7.71 -28.87 24.78
C ARG A 81 8.82 -28.73 25.84
N ILE A 82 8.58 -27.90 26.85
CA ILE A 82 9.00 -28.18 28.23
C ILE A 82 7.79 -27.92 29.14
N SER A 83 7.70 -28.67 30.24
CA SER A 83 6.55 -28.70 31.16
C SER A 83 6.89 -28.09 32.53
N GLY A 84 5.91 -27.42 33.14
CA GLY A 84 5.89 -27.03 34.55
C GLY A 84 4.46 -27.10 35.08
N SER A 85 4.26 -27.44 36.35
CA SER A 85 2.96 -27.88 36.87
C SER A 85 2.64 -27.34 38.27
N SER A 86 1.34 -27.42 38.64
CA SER A 86 0.79 -27.33 40.02
C SER A 86 0.96 -25.97 40.74
N SER A 87 0.09 -25.54 41.67
CA SER A 87 -1.26 -26.00 42.07
C SER A 87 -1.87 -24.98 43.05
N GLY A 88 -3.21 -24.81 43.10
CA GLY A 88 -3.85 -24.06 44.20
C GLY A 88 -5.28 -23.58 43.93
N SER A 89 -6.25 -24.12 44.67
CA SER A 89 -7.65 -23.68 44.80
C SER A 89 -8.11 -24.07 46.22
N PRO A 90 -9.36 -23.86 46.69
CA PRO A 90 -10.51 -23.12 46.11
C PRO A 90 -11.24 -22.18 47.11
N GLY A 91 -12.30 -21.49 46.64
CA GLY A 91 -13.35 -20.84 47.46
C GLY A 91 -14.19 -19.90 46.59
N ALA A 92 -15.42 -20.22 46.17
CA ALA A 92 -16.67 -20.39 46.93
C ALA A 92 -17.07 -19.11 47.69
N ARG A 93 -18.31 -18.57 47.58
CA ARG A 93 -19.58 -19.18 47.13
C ARG A 93 -20.65 -18.10 46.86
N ALA A 94 -21.50 -18.29 45.82
CA ALA A 94 -22.84 -17.71 45.59
C ALA A 94 -23.06 -16.15 45.61
N GLY A 95 -23.97 -15.57 44.82
CA GLY A 95 -24.83 -16.17 43.78
C GLY A 95 -26.01 -15.27 43.33
N ARG A 96 -26.89 -15.86 42.52
CA ARG A 96 -28.16 -15.33 41.94
C ARG A 96 -28.08 -14.25 40.83
N ARG A 97 -28.62 -14.63 39.67
CA ARG A 97 -29.04 -13.76 38.55
C ARG A 97 -30.43 -13.18 38.82
N SER A 98 -30.70 -11.93 38.40
CA SER A 98 -31.95 -11.43 37.77
C SER A 98 -32.02 -9.89 37.81
N SER A 99 -32.52 -9.13 36.84
CA SER A 99 -32.82 -9.36 35.40
C SER A 99 -33.46 -8.09 34.79
N LEU A 100 -33.08 -7.68 33.56
CA LEU A 100 -33.83 -6.77 32.64
C LEU A 100 -34.07 -5.31 33.15
N ALA A 101 -33.60 -4.26 32.44
CA ALA A 101 -34.24 -3.58 31.28
C ALA A 101 -35.59 -2.90 31.63
N LEU A 102 -35.87 -1.63 31.30
CA LEU A 102 -35.71 -0.91 30.02
C LEU A 102 -35.47 0.63 30.17
N THR A 103 -35.31 1.33 29.03
CA THR A 103 -35.30 2.80 28.79
C THR A 103 -36.74 3.31 28.44
N PRO A 104 -37.06 4.49 27.82
CA PRO A 104 -36.31 5.69 27.34
C PRO A 104 -37.09 7.06 27.55
N GLU A 105 -36.85 8.08 26.69
CA GLU A 105 -37.74 9.22 26.28
C GLU A 105 -38.01 10.36 27.32
N ASP A 106 -38.18 11.67 27.01
CA ASP A 106 -38.27 12.52 25.77
C ASP A 106 -37.38 13.81 25.95
N GLU A 107 -36.71 14.41 24.93
CA GLU A 107 -37.18 15.27 23.79
C GLU A 107 -37.90 16.58 24.21
N PRO A 108 -37.87 17.71 23.44
CA PRO A 108 -37.39 17.96 22.06
C PRO A 108 -36.47 19.23 21.91
N LEU A 109 -36.05 19.83 20.76
CA LEU A 109 -36.14 19.59 19.29
C LEU A 109 -34.97 20.34 18.55
N VAL A 110 -34.15 19.62 17.76
CA VAL A 110 -33.55 19.89 16.41
C VAL A 110 -33.16 21.31 15.88
N ASP A 111 -31.91 21.43 15.36
CA ASP A 111 -31.63 21.74 13.93
C ASP A 111 -30.36 20.97 13.44
N VAL A 112 -30.17 20.82 12.12
CA VAL A 112 -29.34 19.77 11.49
C VAL A 112 -28.28 20.31 10.52
N THR A 113 -27.03 19.84 10.65
CA THR A 113 -26.17 19.34 9.55
C THR A 113 -24.88 18.74 10.10
N ASN A 114 -24.88 17.46 10.45
CA ASN A 114 -23.64 16.73 10.75
C ASN A 114 -23.76 15.29 10.21
N ARG A 115 -23.09 15.01 9.09
CA ARG A 115 -23.34 13.82 8.27
C ARG A 115 -22.04 13.14 7.87
N SER A 116 -21.58 12.27 8.76
CA SER A 116 -20.48 11.35 8.50
C SER A 116 -20.79 10.47 7.28
N PRO A 117 -19.83 10.23 6.36
CA PRO A 117 -20.01 9.24 5.31
C PRO A 117 -20.13 7.82 5.92
N PRO A 118 -20.79 6.88 5.23
CA PRO A 118 -21.06 5.55 5.76
C PRO A 118 -19.77 4.71 5.94
N PRO A 119 -19.75 3.76 6.89
CA PRO A 119 -18.58 2.93 7.17
C PRO A 119 -18.29 1.98 6.00
N ALA A 120 -17.28 2.33 5.18
CA ALA A 120 -16.88 1.54 4.03
C ALA A 120 -16.25 0.17 4.39
N ASN A 121 -15.74 0.03 5.62
CA ASN A 121 -15.21 -1.23 6.13
C ASN A 121 -16.32 -2.08 6.77
N ILE A 122 -16.75 -3.13 6.07
CA ILE A 122 -17.36 -4.29 6.72
C ILE A 122 -16.28 -4.89 7.63
N PRO A 123 -16.47 -4.94 8.97
CA PRO A 123 -15.44 -5.50 9.85
C PRO A 123 -15.13 -6.95 9.47
N THR A 124 -13.85 -7.33 9.45
CA THR A 124 -13.40 -8.68 9.03
C THR A 124 -14.09 -9.80 9.82
N ALA A 125 -14.52 -9.51 11.06
CA ALA A 125 -15.33 -10.39 11.89
C ALA A 125 -16.71 -10.77 11.30
N LEU A 126 -17.32 -9.93 10.47
CA LEU A 126 -18.56 -10.26 9.77
C LEU A 126 -18.34 -11.16 8.54
N ILE A 127 -17.15 -11.10 7.93
CA ILE A 127 -16.76 -11.97 6.79
C ILE A 127 -15.92 -13.18 7.28
N TYR A 128 -15.92 -13.45 8.59
CA TYR A 128 -15.21 -14.59 9.17
C TYR A 128 -16.05 -15.88 9.08
N SER A 129 -15.65 -16.80 8.20
CA SER A 129 -16.03 -18.21 8.30
C SER A 129 -15.02 -18.95 9.20
N PRO A 130 -15.46 -19.73 10.21
CA PRO A 130 -14.55 -20.60 10.94
C PRO A 130 -13.91 -21.66 10.01
N PRO A 131 -12.72 -22.18 10.35
CA PRO A 131 -12.05 -23.20 9.56
C PRO A 131 -12.73 -24.57 9.72
N GLU A 132 -13.23 -25.10 8.61
CA GLU A 132 -13.91 -26.40 8.52
C GLU A 132 -13.13 -27.36 7.60
N PRO A 133 -13.28 -28.69 7.78
CA PRO A 133 -12.74 -29.67 6.85
C PRO A 133 -13.33 -29.47 5.45
N LEU A 134 -12.49 -29.66 4.43
CA LEU A 134 -12.88 -29.48 3.03
C LEU A 134 -13.80 -30.63 2.59
N GLU A 135 -15.01 -30.30 2.16
CA GLU A 135 -15.98 -31.27 1.61
C GLU A 135 -16.06 -31.12 0.09
N LEU A 136 -15.65 -32.16 -0.65
CA LEU A 136 -15.71 -32.23 -2.11
C LEU A 136 -16.74 -33.27 -2.58
N LEU A 137 -17.57 -32.90 -3.56
CA LEU A 137 -18.46 -33.83 -4.27
C LEU A 137 -18.05 -33.94 -5.74
N CYS A 138 -17.68 -35.14 -6.20
CA CYS A 138 -17.27 -35.41 -7.58
C CYS A 138 -18.37 -36.16 -8.34
N VAL A 139 -19.04 -35.49 -9.28
CA VAL A 139 -20.10 -36.07 -10.12
C VAL A 139 -19.49 -36.54 -11.45
N PHE A 140 -19.19 -37.83 -11.54
CA PHE A 140 -18.56 -38.49 -12.68
C PHE A 140 -19.31 -39.78 -13.04
N PRO A 141 -19.95 -39.88 -14.23
CA PRO A 141 -20.60 -41.12 -14.67
C PRO A 141 -19.61 -42.30 -14.83
N GLU A 142 -18.36 -42.00 -15.20
CA GLU A 142 -17.29 -42.97 -15.41
C GLU A 142 -16.70 -43.46 -14.07
N ARG A 143 -17.04 -44.70 -13.68
CA ARG A 143 -16.56 -45.34 -12.42
C ARG A 143 -15.04 -45.33 -12.22
N THR A 144 -14.26 -45.25 -13.29
CA THR A 144 -12.79 -45.34 -13.30
C THR A 144 -12.12 -44.06 -13.80
N SER A 145 -12.82 -42.91 -13.70
CA SER A 145 -12.26 -41.62 -14.10
C SER A 145 -10.98 -41.29 -13.30
N ARG A 146 -9.83 -41.33 -13.99
CA ARG A 146 -8.53 -40.92 -13.44
C ARG A 146 -8.53 -39.46 -12.98
N VAL A 147 -9.40 -38.63 -13.56
CA VAL A 147 -9.59 -37.22 -13.18
C VAL A 147 -10.33 -37.12 -11.84
N CYS A 148 -11.38 -37.93 -11.63
CA CYS A 148 -12.07 -38.03 -10.34
C CYS A 148 -11.12 -38.53 -9.24
N ALA A 149 -10.32 -39.57 -9.52
CA ALA A 149 -9.36 -40.10 -8.56
C ALA A 149 -8.29 -39.07 -8.15
N ALA A 150 -7.79 -38.29 -9.12
CA ALA A 150 -6.86 -37.20 -8.84
C ALA A 150 -7.49 -36.07 -8.00
N ALA A 151 -8.76 -35.73 -8.26
CA ALA A 151 -9.50 -34.73 -7.48
C ALA A 151 -9.75 -35.19 -6.03
N CYS A 152 -10.22 -36.43 -5.82
CA CYS A 152 -10.43 -36.99 -4.48
C CYS A 152 -9.12 -37.04 -3.67
N SER A 153 -8.06 -37.62 -4.26
CA SER A 153 -6.74 -37.71 -3.61
C SER A 153 -6.13 -36.34 -3.29
N ALA A 154 -6.39 -35.32 -4.12
CA ALA A 154 -5.96 -33.96 -3.83
C ALA A 154 -6.63 -33.36 -2.58
N VAL A 155 -7.88 -33.75 -2.28
CA VAL A 155 -8.63 -33.30 -1.10
C VAL A 155 -8.27 -34.08 0.15
N GLU A 156 -8.06 -35.39 0.04
CA GLU A 156 -7.51 -36.22 1.12
C GLU A 156 -6.16 -35.65 1.61
N ARG A 157 -5.25 -35.31 0.68
CA ARG A 157 -3.97 -34.65 0.98
C ARG A 157 -4.12 -33.23 1.54
N ALA A 158 -5.27 -32.58 1.36
CA ALA A 158 -5.58 -31.25 1.90
C ALA A 158 -6.31 -31.30 3.26
N GLY A 159 -6.49 -32.49 3.86
CA GLY A 159 -7.22 -32.67 5.12
C GLY A 159 -8.73 -32.53 4.97
N GLY A 160 -9.29 -32.98 3.84
CA GLY A 160 -10.72 -32.98 3.56
C GLY A 160 -11.28 -34.36 3.21
N GLU A 161 -12.60 -34.42 3.09
CA GLU A 161 -13.38 -35.59 2.71
C GLU A 161 -13.91 -35.41 1.27
N ALA A 162 -13.83 -36.46 0.45
CA ALA A 162 -14.29 -36.45 -0.95
C ALA A 162 -15.28 -37.58 -1.23
N ARG A 163 -16.44 -37.24 -1.79
CA ARG A 163 -17.54 -38.16 -2.11
C ARG A 163 -17.73 -38.22 -3.63
N SER A 164 -17.77 -39.42 -4.22
CA SER A 164 -17.98 -39.62 -5.66
C SER A 164 -19.39 -40.12 -5.97
N LEU A 165 -20.08 -39.45 -6.89
CA LEU A 165 -21.44 -39.74 -7.35
C LEU A 165 -21.47 -39.89 -8.88
N ARG A 166 -22.45 -40.61 -9.41
CA ARG A 166 -22.48 -41.05 -10.82
C ARG A 166 -23.55 -40.37 -11.67
N CYS A 167 -24.56 -39.77 -11.06
CA CYS A 167 -25.64 -39.13 -11.80
C CYS A 167 -26.25 -37.91 -11.10
N ALA A 168 -27.00 -37.12 -11.87
CA ALA A 168 -27.73 -35.94 -11.37
C ALA A 168 -28.70 -36.28 -10.22
N ARG A 169 -29.37 -37.45 -10.28
CA ARG A 169 -30.28 -37.89 -9.22
C ARG A 169 -29.56 -38.12 -7.89
N GLU A 170 -28.49 -38.92 -7.89
CA GLU A 170 -27.65 -39.13 -6.70
C GLU A 170 -27.14 -37.79 -6.13
N THR A 171 -26.81 -36.82 -6.99
CA THR A 171 -26.33 -35.50 -6.58
C THR A 171 -27.41 -34.70 -5.86
N LEU A 172 -28.62 -34.64 -6.40
CA LEU A 172 -29.75 -33.94 -5.75
C LEU A 172 -30.22 -34.69 -4.49
N ASP A 173 -30.26 -36.01 -4.51
CA ASP A 173 -30.63 -36.86 -3.36
C ASP A 173 -29.55 -36.84 -2.24
N ALA A 174 -28.33 -36.40 -2.53
CA ALA A 174 -27.28 -36.11 -1.54
C ALA A 174 -27.37 -34.69 -0.96
N LEU A 175 -27.86 -33.71 -1.74
CA LEU A 175 -28.07 -32.31 -1.31
C LEU A 175 -29.39 -32.08 -0.55
N ARG A 176 -30.32 -33.05 -0.60
CA ARG A 176 -31.66 -32.97 0.01
C ARG A 176 -31.80 -33.65 1.38
N ARG A 177 -30.72 -34.21 1.94
CA ARG A 177 -30.79 -34.92 3.23
C ARG A 177 -30.73 -33.94 4.38
N ASP A 178 -31.84 -33.83 5.10
CA ASP A 178 -31.96 -32.91 6.23
C ASP A 178 -31.04 -33.26 7.42
N ASN A 179 -30.67 -32.21 8.13
CA ASN A 179 -30.12 -32.14 9.49
C ASN A 179 -28.72 -32.73 9.81
N ASP A 180 -28.20 -33.78 9.15
CA ASP A 180 -26.99 -34.47 9.64
C ASP A 180 -25.83 -34.61 8.62
N THR A 181 -26.06 -34.37 7.32
CA THR A 181 -24.99 -34.39 6.30
C THR A 181 -24.41 -33.01 6.03
N ARG A 182 -23.10 -32.84 6.20
CA ARG A 182 -22.36 -31.62 5.79
C ARG A 182 -22.60 -31.31 4.31
N VAL A 183 -22.91 -30.04 4.03
CA VAL A 183 -23.02 -29.47 2.68
C VAL A 183 -21.63 -29.43 2.03
N PRO A 184 -21.47 -29.86 0.77
CA PRO A 184 -20.18 -29.79 0.09
C PRO A 184 -19.74 -28.34 -0.12
N HIS A 185 -18.46 -28.05 0.13
CA HIS A 185 -17.87 -26.75 -0.17
C HIS A 185 -17.67 -26.56 -1.69
N VAL A 186 -17.31 -27.66 -2.37
CA VAL A 186 -16.99 -27.69 -3.80
C VAL A 186 -17.70 -28.89 -4.45
N ILE A 187 -18.28 -28.68 -5.64
CA ILE A 187 -18.79 -29.77 -6.48
C ILE A 187 -18.10 -29.70 -7.84
N VAL A 188 -17.47 -30.80 -8.24
CA VAL A 188 -16.85 -31.01 -9.56
C VAL A 188 -17.80 -31.84 -10.40
N VAL A 189 -18.12 -31.38 -11.62
CA VAL A 189 -19.04 -32.05 -12.55
C VAL A 189 -18.32 -32.40 -13.84
N ASP A 190 -18.42 -33.66 -14.26
CA ASP A 190 -17.85 -34.13 -15.52
C ASP A 190 -18.70 -33.71 -16.73
N ALA A 191 -18.31 -32.61 -17.38
CA ALA A 191 -18.92 -32.10 -18.60
C ALA A 191 -18.24 -32.63 -19.88
N ARG A 192 -17.30 -33.58 -19.77
CA ARG A 192 -16.58 -34.16 -20.93
C ARG A 192 -17.48 -34.99 -21.85
N GLN A 193 -18.63 -35.46 -21.35
CA GLN A 193 -19.57 -36.31 -22.07
C GLN A 193 -21.02 -35.86 -21.84
N PRO A 194 -21.50 -34.79 -22.52
CA PRO A 194 -22.87 -34.27 -22.33
C PRO A 194 -23.99 -35.30 -22.58
N GLN A 195 -23.73 -36.33 -23.39
CA GLN A 195 -24.65 -37.45 -23.62
C GLN A 195 -24.85 -38.37 -22.41
N GLN A 196 -23.93 -38.37 -21.45
CA GLN A 196 -24.02 -39.15 -20.19
C GLN A 196 -24.48 -38.30 -19.01
N LEU A 197 -24.16 -37.00 -19.02
CA LEU A 197 -24.54 -36.06 -17.97
C LEU A 197 -24.70 -34.65 -18.56
N ASP A 198 -25.93 -34.11 -18.54
CA ASP A 198 -26.15 -32.70 -18.80
C ASP A 198 -25.68 -31.88 -17.58
N ALA A 199 -24.43 -31.43 -17.66
CA ALA A 199 -23.81 -30.61 -16.63
C ALA A 199 -24.50 -29.24 -16.46
N LEU A 200 -25.12 -28.69 -17.51
CA LEU A 200 -25.78 -27.38 -17.47
C LEU A 200 -27.13 -27.46 -16.75
N LEU A 201 -27.93 -28.49 -17.07
CA LEU A 201 -29.17 -28.79 -16.36
C LEU A 201 -28.91 -29.17 -14.91
N LEU A 202 -27.86 -29.95 -14.63
CA LEU A 202 -27.46 -30.29 -13.26
C LEU A 202 -27.04 -29.05 -12.46
N ALA A 203 -26.22 -28.15 -13.01
CA ALA A 203 -25.81 -26.94 -12.29
C ALA A 203 -27.02 -26.05 -11.94
N ARG A 204 -27.97 -25.86 -12.86
CA ARG A 204 -29.24 -25.16 -12.60
C ARG A 204 -30.06 -25.85 -11.51
N ALA A 205 -30.16 -27.18 -11.54
CA ALA A 205 -30.89 -27.96 -10.52
C ALA A 205 -30.22 -27.92 -9.14
N ILE A 206 -28.88 -27.89 -9.08
CA ILE A 206 -28.13 -27.65 -7.84
C ILE A 206 -28.49 -26.26 -7.31
N ARG A 207 -28.32 -25.20 -8.11
CA ARG A 207 -28.60 -23.81 -7.69
C ARG A 207 -30.05 -23.57 -7.25
N GLY A 208 -31.01 -24.31 -7.81
CA GLY A 208 -32.41 -24.29 -7.37
C GLY A 208 -32.70 -25.03 -6.06
N THR A 209 -31.71 -25.74 -5.48
CA THR A 209 -31.84 -26.45 -4.20
C THR A 209 -31.47 -25.51 -3.05
N LYS A 210 -32.28 -25.52 -1.97
CA LYS A 210 -32.06 -24.66 -0.78
C LYS A 210 -30.66 -24.83 -0.21
N ASN A 211 -30.09 -23.74 0.30
CA ASN A 211 -28.79 -23.68 0.97
C ASN A 211 -27.57 -24.06 0.10
N THR A 212 -27.68 -24.08 -1.23
CA THR A 212 -26.57 -24.42 -2.16
C THR A 212 -25.90 -23.21 -2.84
N GLN A 213 -26.39 -21.99 -2.61
CA GLN A 213 -25.95 -20.79 -3.33
C GLN A 213 -24.45 -20.49 -3.15
N HIS A 214 -23.89 -20.87 -1.99
CA HIS A 214 -22.49 -20.65 -1.63
C HIS A 214 -21.51 -21.72 -2.15
N VAL A 215 -22.01 -22.80 -2.75
CA VAL A 215 -21.20 -23.98 -3.14
C VAL A 215 -20.43 -23.67 -4.42
N TYR A 216 -19.12 -23.94 -4.44
CA TYR A 216 -18.29 -23.66 -5.61
C TYR A 216 -18.41 -24.77 -6.66
N LEU A 217 -18.90 -24.44 -7.86
CA LEU A 217 -19.15 -25.41 -8.94
C LEU A 217 -18.05 -25.35 -10.00
N ILE A 218 -17.42 -26.50 -10.28
CA ILE A 218 -16.36 -26.66 -11.29
C ILE A 218 -16.84 -27.60 -12.41
N ALA A 219 -16.88 -27.12 -13.65
CA ALA A 219 -17.12 -27.95 -14.84
C ALA A 219 -15.80 -28.47 -15.41
N ILE A 220 -15.69 -29.79 -15.62
CA ILE A 220 -14.52 -30.40 -16.26
C ILE A 220 -14.82 -30.71 -17.72
N VAL A 221 -14.00 -30.18 -18.63
CA VAL A 221 -14.21 -30.29 -20.09
C VAL A 221 -12.99 -30.88 -20.81
N LYS A 222 -13.23 -31.46 -21.99
CA LYS A 222 -12.18 -32.05 -22.81
C LYS A 222 -11.23 -30.99 -23.36
N LYS A 223 -9.93 -31.27 -23.39
CA LYS A 223 -8.93 -30.36 -23.99
C LYS A 223 -9.24 -30.04 -25.46
N SER A 224 -9.75 -31.01 -26.22
CA SER A 224 -10.18 -30.87 -27.61
C SER A 224 -11.55 -30.20 -27.82
N ALA A 225 -12.29 -29.93 -26.74
CA ALA A 225 -13.49 -29.09 -26.78
C ALA A 225 -13.16 -27.65 -26.38
N TYR A 226 -12.33 -27.46 -25.34
CA TYR A 226 -11.90 -26.15 -24.84
C TYR A 226 -11.04 -25.36 -25.83
N LEU A 227 -10.24 -26.05 -26.67
CA LEU A 227 -9.38 -25.45 -27.69
C LEU A 227 -10.09 -25.26 -29.05
N LYS A 228 -11.40 -25.03 -29.06
CA LYS A 228 -12.17 -24.64 -30.24
C LYS A 228 -12.62 -23.19 -30.13
N ASP A 229 -12.60 -22.46 -31.22
CA ASP A 229 -13.02 -21.05 -31.27
C ASP A 229 -14.51 -20.86 -30.89
N GLU A 230 -15.33 -21.89 -31.09
CA GLU A 230 -16.75 -21.93 -30.69
C GLU A 230 -16.99 -22.36 -29.22
N PHE A 231 -15.96 -22.48 -28.37
CA PHE A 231 -16.13 -22.99 -27.00
C PHE A 231 -16.79 -21.96 -26.07
N GLY A 232 -18.13 -22.01 -26.00
CA GLY A 232 -18.95 -21.15 -25.15
C GLY A 232 -18.78 -21.40 -23.64
N VAL A 233 -17.70 -20.87 -23.04
CA VAL A 233 -17.51 -20.78 -21.58
C VAL A 233 -18.72 -20.14 -20.90
N LEU A 234 -19.30 -19.12 -21.54
CA LEU A 234 -20.45 -18.35 -21.03
C LEU A 234 -21.64 -19.23 -20.65
N ALA A 235 -21.98 -20.24 -21.46
CA ALA A 235 -23.11 -21.14 -21.19
C ALA A 235 -22.96 -21.94 -19.89
N TYR A 236 -21.72 -22.24 -19.47
CA TYR A 236 -21.45 -22.86 -18.18
C TYR A 236 -21.62 -21.86 -17.02
N LEU A 237 -21.18 -20.62 -17.19
CA LEU A 237 -21.34 -19.56 -16.19
C LEU A 237 -22.83 -19.22 -15.99
N GLU A 238 -23.60 -19.11 -17.08
CA GLU A 238 -25.06 -18.93 -17.08
C GLU A 238 -25.83 -20.11 -16.49
N ALA A 239 -25.27 -21.33 -16.54
CA ALA A 239 -25.82 -22.48 -15.82
C ALA A 239 -25.47 -22.48 -14.32
N GLY A 240 -24.60 -21.58 -13.87
CA GLY A 240 -24.23 -21.39 -12.47
C GLY A 240 -22.87 -21.96 -12.06
N PHE A 241 -22.03 -22.40 -13.00
CA PHE A 241 -20.64 -22.81 -12.70
C PHE A 241 -19.79 -21.59 -12.30
N ASN A 242 -18.85 -21.78 -11.36
CA ASN A 242 -17.88 -20.76 -10.96
C ASN A 242 -16.55 -20.88 -11.73
N ARG A 243 -16.24 -22.08 -12.22
CA ARG A 243 -14.98 -22.41 -12.90
C ARG A 243 -15.24 -23.41 -14.02
N VAL A 244 -14.57 -23.24 -15.16
CA VAL A 244 -14.45 -24.25 -16.21
C VAL A 244 -12.98 -24.66 -16.28
N MET A 245 -12.70 -25.95 -16.16
CA MET A 245 -11.34 -26.51 -16.12
C MET A 245 -11.16 -27.55 -17.24
N VAL A 246 -10.00 -27.50 -17.89
CA VAL A 246 -9.57 -28.57 -18.80
C VAL A 246 -9.21 -29.81 -17.98
N GLU A 247 -9.58 -30.99 -18.49
CA GLU A 247 -9.30 -32.26 -17.80
C GLU A 247 -7.81 -32.46 -17.48
N THR A 248 -7.52 -32.79 -16.21
CA THR A 248 -6.16 -32.99 -15.71
C THR A 248 -6.12 -34.09 -14.66
N VAL A 249 -5.01 -34.83 -14.62
CA VAL A 249 -4.71 -35.84 -13.60
C VAL A 249 -3.59 -35.38 -12.65
N ASN A 250 -3.12 -34.14 -12.77
CA ASN A 250 -2.09 -33.59 -11.88
C ASN A 250 -2.72 -33.27 -10.51
N THR A 251 -2.46 -34.13 -9.52
CA THR A 251 -2.96 -34.01 -8.14
C THR A 251 -2.53 -32.70 -7.46
N THR A 252 -1.41 -32.08 -7.87
CA THR A 252 -0.96 -30.79 -7.32
C THR A 252 -1.74 -29.61 -7.90
N ALA A 253 -2.09 -29.66 -9.20
CA ALA A 253 -3.02 -28.69 -9.79
C ALA A 253 -4.41 -28.80 -9.14
N TRP A 254 -4.89 -30.02 -8.89
CA TRP A 254 -6.12 -30.26 -8.13
C TRP A 254 -6.05 -29.72 -6.68
N CYS A 255 -4.93 -29.89 -5.96
CA CYS A 255 -4.79 -29.29 -4.63
C CYS A 255 -4.92 -27.77 -4.66
N ALA A 256 -4.29 -27.09 -5.64
CA ALA A 256 -4.36 -25.63 -5.77
C ALA A 256 -5.80 -25.16 -6.07
N GLU A 257 -6.45 -25.74 -7.09
CA GLU A 257 -7.80 -25.35 -7.53
C GLU A 257 -8.84 -25.59 -6.43
N VAL A 258 -8.81 -26.73 -5.71
CA VAL A 258 -9.80 -27.00 -4.67
C VAL A 258 -9.52 -26.20 -3.39
N LEU A 259 -8.27 -25.88 -3.06
CA LEU A 259 -7.96 -24.95 -1.96
C LEU A 259 -8.43 -23.51 -2.28
N GLN A 260 -8.28 -23.06 -3.52
CA GLN A 260 -8.82 -21.78 -3.98
C GLN A 260 -10.36 -21.79 -3.95
N ALA A 261 -10.99 -22.82 -4.50
CA ALA A 261 -12.44 -23.01 -4.46
C ALA A 261 -13.01 -23.04 -3.03
N ARG A 262 -12.29 -23.66 -2.07
CA ARG A 262 -12.64 -23.63 -0.64
C ARG A 262 -12.63 -22.20 -0.08
N SER A 263 -11.60 -21.41 -0.42
CA SER A 263 -11.51 -20.02 0.02
C SER A 263 -12.65 -19.17 -0.56
N SER A 264 -12.96 -19.32 -1.85
CA SER A 264 -14.11 -18.67 -2.48
C SER A 264 -15.44 -19.08 -1.84
N ALA A 265 -15.68 -20.39 -1.63
CA ALA A 265 -16.90 -20.88 -0.98
C ALA A 265 -17.04 -20.36 0.47
N ALA A 266 -15.95 -20.34 1.25
CA ALA A 266 -15.94 -19.79 2.60
C ALA A 266 -16.27 -18.29 2.62
N CYS A 267 -15.73 -17.52 1.67
CA CYS A 267 -16.06 -16.10 1.50
C CYS A 267 -17.55 -15.91 1.15
N SER A 268 -18.09 -16.64 0.18
CA SER A 268 -19.52 -16.56 -0.19
C SER A 268 -20.45 -16.99 0.96
N ARG A 269 -20.08 -17.99 1.76
CA ARG A 269 -20.82 -18.34 3.00
C ARG A 269 -20.81 -17.20 4.00
N ALA A 270 -19.65 -16.59 4.24
CA ALA A 270 -19.52 -15.50 5.20
C ALA A 270 -20.26 -14.23 4.75
N GLN A 271 -20.23 -13.91 3.45
CA GLN A 271 -21.05 -12.84 2.86
C GLN A 271 -22.55 -13.09 3.09
N ILE A 272 -23.05 -14.29 2.80
CA ILE A 272 -24.46 -14.66 3.02
C ILE A 272 -24.81 -14.61 4.52
N ALA A 273 -23.91 -15.05 5.40
CA ALA A 273 -24.09 -14.97 6.85
C ALA A 273 -24.13 -13.51 7.35
N ALA A 274 -23.26 -12.64 6.83
CA ALA A 274 -23.28 -11.20 7.12
C ALA A 274 -24.58 -10.55 6.64
N THR A 275 -25.03 -10.83 5.41
CA THR A 275 -26.32 -10.34 4.89
C THR A 275 -27.49 -10.82 5.75
N ALA A 276 -27.50 -12.09 6.16
CA ALA A 276 -28.54 -12.64 7.03
C ALA A 276 -28.51 -12.01 8.44
N ALA A 277 -27.33 -11.74 9.00
CA ALA A 277 -27.17 -11.06 10.29
C ALA A 277 -27.61 -9.59 10.23
N LEU A 278 -27.26 -8.87 9.16
CA LEU A 278 -27.69 -7.48 8.92
C LEU A 278 -29.21 -7.40 8.71
N ALA A 279 -29.78 -8.30 7.92
CA ALA A 279 -31.24 -8.41 7.75
C ALA A 279 -31.93 -8.70 9.11
N ALA A 280 -31.40 -9.65 9.90
CA ALA A 280 -31.92 -9.94 11.23
C ALA A 280 -31.78 -8.76 12.21
N ALA A 281 -30.72 -7.94 12.11
CA ALA A 281 -30.55 -6.74 12.91
C ALA A 281 -31.56 -5.65 12.52
N ALA A 282 -31.73 -5.37 11.22
CA ALA A 282 -32.75 -4.45 10.71
C ALA A 282 -34.17 -4.90 11.14
N ASP A 283 -34.41 -6.22 11.16
CA ASP A 283 -35.67 -6.84 11.58
C ASP A 283 -35.92 -6.88 13.11
N ARG A 284 -34.93 -6.42 13.90
CA ARG A 284 -35.04 -6.12 15.34
C ARG A 284 -35.07 -4.62 15.65
N CYS A 285 -34.79 -3.76 14.67
CA CYS A 285 -34.83 -2.32 14.82
C CYS A 285 -36.27 -1.81 15.06
N ARG A 286 -36.43 -0.77 15.89
CA ARG A 286 -37.72 -0.07 16.07
C ARG A 286 -38.06 0.78 14.85
N ASP A 287 -37.04 1.39 14.25
CA ASP A 287 -37.16 2.29 13.10
C ASP A 287 -37.68 1.56 11.88
N LEU A 288 -38.26 2.31 10.95
CA LEU A 288 -38.84 1.76 9.73
C LEU A 288 -37.76 1.70 8.65
N VAL A 289 -37.27 0.49 8.38
CA VAL A 289 -36.18 0.26 7.41
C VAL A 289 -36.73 -0.36 6.13
N ALA A 290 -36.43 0.29 5.00
CA ALA A 290 -36.64 -0.24 3.66
C ALA A 290 -35.36 -0.12 2.82
N ILE A 291 -35.11 -1.08 1.94
CA ILE A 291 -34.00 -1.07 0.98
C ILE A 291 -34.57 -1.31 -0.42
N THR A 292 -34.16 -0.51 -1.40
CA THR A 292 -34.55 -0.66 -2.81
C THR A 292 -33.39 -1.00 -3.73
N ASP A 293 -33.70 -1.48 -4.95
CA ASP A 293 -32.78 -1.47 -6.10
C ASP A 293 -32.58 -0.04 -6.66
N ASP A 294 -31.78 0.06 -7.72
CA ASP A 294 -31.55 1.26 -8.55
C ASP A 294 -32.84 1.80 -9.22
N GLN A 295 -33.81 0.91 -9.44
CA GLN A 295 -35.13 1.19 -10.04
C GLN A 295 -36.19 1.48 -8.97
N GLN A 296 -35.77 1.76 -7.73
CA GLN A 296 -36.59 2.07 -6.56
C GLN A 296 -37.65 1.00 -6.19
N ARG A 297 -37.43 -0.27 -6.57
CA ARG A 297 -38.24 -1.41 -6.12
C ARG A 297 -37.76 -1.91 -4.78
N ILE A 298 -38.69 -2.16 -3.86
CA ILE A 298 -38.43 -2.65 -2.52
C ILE A 298 -37.83 -4.07 -2.58
N LEU A 299 -36.61 -4.25 -2.07
CA LEU A 299 -35.91 -5.52 -1.95
C LEU A 299 -36.01 -6.10 -0.53
N LEU A 300 -36.03 -5.24 0.49
CA LEU A 300 -36.13 -5.61 1.89
C LEU A 300 -36.95 -4.57 2.65
N THR A 301 -37.85 -5.02 3.52
CA THR A 301 -38.50 -4.20 4.56
C THR A 301 -38.46 -4.94 5.88
N ASN A 302 -38.34 -4.20 6.99
CA ASN A 302 -38.34 -4.80 8.31
C ASN A 302 -39.76 -4.98 8.89
N LYS A 303 -39.89 -5.82 9.93
CA LYS A 303 -41.16 -6.02 10.66
C LYS A 303 -41.80 -4.73 11.17
N SER A 304 -41.05 -3.66 11.40
CA SER A 304 -41.57 -2.37 11.87
C SER A 304 -42.29 -1.62 10.74
N TRP A 305 -41.67 -1.56 9.55
CA TRP A 305 -42.29 -1.08 8.30
C TRP A 305 -43.58 -1.85 7.99
N CYS A 306 -43.54 -3.18 8.00
CA CYS A 306 -44.71 -4.03 7.71
C CYS A 306 -45.88 -3.79 8.69
N ARG A 307 -45.60 -3.70 10.00
CA ARG A 307 -46.61 -3.43 11.03
C ARG A 307 -47.24 -2.05 10.88
N MET A 308 -46.45 -1.03 10.56
CA MET A 308 -46.94 0.36 10.48
C MET A 308 -47.82 0.60 9.24
N LEU A 309 -47.42 0.08 8.07
CA LEU A 309 -48.14 0.30 6.81
C LEU A 309 -49.24 -0.74 6.54
N GLY A 310 -49.26 -1.86 7.25
CA GLY A 310 -50.18 -2.98 6.98
C GLY A 310 -49.74 -3.84 5.78
N TRP A 311 -48.43 -3.99 5.59
CA TRP A 311 -47.82 -4.74 4.49
C TRP A 311 -47.40 -6.15 4.93
N ARG A 312 -47.28 -7.08 3.98
CA ARG A 312 -46.83 -8.46 4.21
C ARG A 312 -45.47 -8.69 3.55
N LEU A 313 -44.61 -9.46 4.20
CA LEU A 313 -43.23 -9.72 3.77
C LEU A 313 -43.12 -10.51 2.44
N GLU A 314 -44.21 -11.15 2.00
CA GLU A 314 -44.28 -11.93 0.75
C GLU A 314 -44.92 -11.18 -0.43
N GLU A 315 -45.35 -9.92 -0.23
CA GLU A 315 -45.67 -9.04 -1.35
C GLU A 315 -44.35 -8.53 -1.93
N GLY A 316 -43.95 -9.10 -3.08
CA GLY A 316 -42.62 -8.95 -3.69
C GLY A 316 -42.27 -7.54 -4.20
N PRO A 317 -41.24 -7.40 -5.06
CA PRO A 317 -40.61 -6.11 -5.36
C PRO A 317 -41.53 -5.10 -6.07
N ARG A 318 -42.25 -4.32 -5.27
CA ARG A 318 -43.07 -3.16 -5.65
C ARG A 318 -42.22 -1.89 -5.72
N PRO A 319 -42.52 -0.94 -6.61
CA PRO A 319 -41.89 0.37 -6.57
C PRO A 319 -42.27 1.12 -5.27
N ILE A 320 -41.29 1.71 -4.60
CA ILE A 320 -41.50 2.35 -3.29
C ILE A 320 -42.48 3.52 -3.34
N HIS A 321 -42.72 4.12 -4.51
CA HIS A 321 -43.70 5.21 -4.70
C HIS A 321 -45.17 4.80 -4.46
N GLU A 322 -45.47 3.50 -4.41
CA GLU A 322 -46.77 3.02 -3.92
C GLU A 322 -46.93 3.29 -2.42
N ALA A 323 -45.87 3.01 -1.64
CA ALA A 323 -45.83 3.10 -0.18
C ALA A 323 -45.44 4.49 0.35
N ALA A 324 -44.59 5.21 -0.38
CA ALA A 324 -43.91 6.41 0.08
C ALA A 324 -43.96 7.56 -0.95
N GLY A 325 -43.70 8.77 -0.49
CA GLY A 325 -43.57 9.97 -1.30
C GLY A 325 -42.95 11.11 -0.50
N GLY A 326 -43.06 12.33 -1.00
CA GLY A 326 -42.42 13.50 -0.38
C GLY A 326 -40.94 13.64 -0.79
N GLU A 327 -40.20 14.46 -0.05
CA GLU A 327 -38.88 14.93 -0.46
C GLU A 327 -37.80 13.85 -0.41
N ALA A 328 -37.85 12.94 0.57
CA ALA A 328 -36.95 11.79 0.66
C ALA A 328 -36.87 11.00 -0.66
N LEU A 329 -38.01 10.77 -1.32
CA LEU A 329 -38.06 10.02 -2.57
C LEU A 329 -37.49 10.82 -3.77
N ARG A 330 -37.54 12.15 -3.70
CA ARG A 330 -36.91 13.04 -4.68
C ARG A 330 -35.39 13.04 -4.53
N LEU A 331 -34.87 13.12 -3.31
CA LEU A 331 -33.44 13.04 -3.03
C LEU A 331 -32.86 11.65 -3.35
N ALA A 332 -33.64 10.58 -3.20
CA ALA A 332 -33.28 9.25 -3.66
C ALA A 332 -32.99 9.17 -5.19
N THR A 333 -33.50 10.10 -6.00
CA THR A 333 -33.19 10.16 -7.46
C THR A 333 -32.03 11.08 -7.84
N THR A 334 -31.49 11.91 -6.93
CA THR A 334 -30.39 12.83 -7.27
C THR A 334 -29.01 12.17 -7.24
N GLY A 335 -28.90 10.94 -6.73
CA GLY A 335 -27.62 10.25 -6.55
C GLY A 335 -26.78 10.77 -5.38
N ALA A 336 -27.37 11.58 -4.48
CA ALA A 336 -26.70 12.00 -3.25
C ALA A 336 -26.34 10.78 -2.38
N ARG A 337 -25.09 10.71 -1.90
CA ARG A 337 -24.60 9.57 -1.09
C ARG A 337 -25.38 9.38 0.19
N ASP A 338 -25.60 10.47 0.93
CA ASP A 338 -26.38 10.47 2.15
C ASP A 338 -27.25 11.73 2.17
N TRP A 339 -28.55 11.58 2.44
CA TRP A 339 -29.51 12.69 2.54
C TRP A 339 -30.47 12.54 3.73
N GLU A 340 -31.09 13.63 4.15
CA GLU A 340 -32.05 13.72 5.25
C GLU A 340 -33.25 14.53 4.75
N ALA A 341 -34.47 13.99 4.86
CA ALA A 341 -35.67 14.66 4.39
C ALA A 341 -36.94 14.01 4.97
N PRO A 342 -38.07 14.73 5.05
CA PRO A 342 -39.35 14.11 5.39
C PRO A 342 -39.81 13.13 4.29
N VAL A 343 -40.36 12.00 4.72
CA VAL A 343 -41.03 11.01 3.87
C VAL A 343 -42.50 10.88 4.25
N THR A 344 -43.37 10.83 3.25
CA THR A 344 -44.83 10.69 3.40
C THR A 344 -45.22 9.24 3.12
N LEU A 345 -45.53 8.47 4.15
CA LEU A 345 -45.85 7.05 4.07
C LEU A 345 -47.37 6.80 4.07
N ARG A 346 -47.84 5.98 3.12
CA ARG A 346 -49.25 5.61 2.93
C ARG A 346 -49.57 4.30 3.63
N ARG A 347 -50.46 4.35 4.62
CA ARG A 347 -50.99 3.16 5.31
C ARG A 347 -52.07 2.50 4.46
N ARG A 348 -52.12 1.17 4.43
CA ARG A 348 -53.14 0.41 3.69
C ARG A 348 -54.51 0.37 4.39
N ALA A 349 -54.55 0.66 5.70
CA ALA A 349 -55.72 0.51 6.56
C ALA A 349 -56.23 1.82 7.18
N ALA A 350 -55.66 2.98 6.83
CA ALA A 350 -56.08 4.30 7.29
C ALA A 350 -55.93 5.32 6.14
N PRO A 351 -56.87 6.26 5.95
CA PRO A 351 -56.85 7.17 4.81
C PRO A 351 -55.69 8.18 4.88
N ASP A 352 -55.34 8.61 6.09
CA ASP A 352 -54.37 9.68 6.29
C ASP A 352 -52.92 9.16 6.22
N PRO A 353 -52.08 9.71 5.33
CA PRO A 353 -50.67 9.37 5.27
C PRO A 353 -49.92 9.96 6.48
N ILE A 354 -48.87 9.27 6.93
CA ILE A 354 -48.01 9.75 8.01
C ILE A 354 -46.76 10.39 7.39
N MET A 355 -46.38 11.57 7.86
CA MET A 355 -45.08 12.16 7.56
C MET A 355 -44.10 11.77 8.68
N LEU A 356 -42.93 11.22 8.33
CA LEU A 356 -41.85 10.91 9.26
C LEU A 356 -40.54 11.55 8.78
N PRO A 357 -39.61 11.92 9.69
CA PRO A 357 -38.22 12.18 9.30
C PRO A 357 -37.59 10.91 8.73
N CYS A 358 -36.85 11.04 7.63
CA CYS A 358 -36.14 9.94 7.00
C CYS A 358 -34.68 10.30 6.71
N ARG A 359 -33.79 9.39 7.09
CA ARG A 359 -32.38 9.37 6.67
C ARG A 359 -32.26 8.36 5.54
N GLY A 360 -31.65 8.77 4.43
CA GLY A 360 -31.42 7.88 3.30
C GLY A 360 -29.96 7.86 2.85
N ALA A 361 -29.53 6.72 2.32
CA ALA A 361 -28.18 6.52 1.82
C ALA A 361 -28.19 5.72 0.50
N THR A 362 -27.39 6.13 -0.48
CA THR A 362 -27.20 5.42 -1.75
C THR A 362 -25.92 4.59 -1.71
N ILE A 363 -26.06 3.29 -1.96
CA ILE A 363 -24.96 2.32 -1.93
C ILE A 363 -24.61 1.96 -3.38
N GLY A 364 -23.32 2.03 -3.73
CA GLY A 364 -22.80 1.66 -5.04
C GLY A 364 -21.40 1.06 -4.94
N LEU A 365 -21.12 0.03 -5.73
CA LEU A 365 -19.78 -0.57 -5.87
C LEU A 365 -18.89 0.21 -6.85
N THR A 366 -19.47 1.17 -7.58
CA THR A 366 -18.77 2.06 -8.52
C THR A 366 -19.39 3.47 -8.43
N LYS A 367 -19.24 4.31 -9.47
CA LYS A 367 -19.99 5.58 -9.58
C LYS A 367 -21.50 5.40 -9.76
N THR A 368 -22.00 4.19 -10.04
CA THR A 368 -23.45 3.91 -10.14
C THR A 368 -24.02 3.40 -8.82
N THR A 369 -25.11 4.01 -8.36
CA THR A 369 -25.98 3.47 -7.31
C THR A 369 -26.47 2.07 -7.69
N SER A 370 -26.43 1.13 -6.76
CA SER A 370 -27.02 -0.21 -6.91
C SER A 370 -28.17 -0.47 -5.92
N HIS A 371 -28.14 0.17 -4.75
CA HIS A 371 -29.19 0.08 -3.73
C HIS A 371 -29.42 1.43 -3.07
N ILE A 372 -30.62 1.64 -2.52
CA ILE A 372 -30.94 2.82 -1.70
C ILE A 372 -31.54 2.33 -0.37
N VAL A 373 -30.99 2.79 0.75
CA VAL A 373 -31.50 2.52 2.10
C VAL A 373 -32.33 3.71 2.57
N PHE A 374 -33.49 3.43 3.14
CA PHE A 374 -34.39 4.38 3.79
C PHE A 374 -34.56 3.95 5.26
N VAL A 375 -34.23 4.84 6.19
CA VAL A 375 -34.49 4.67 7.63
C VAL A 375 -35.41 5.79 8.08
N CYS A 376 -36.59 5.47 8.61
CA CYS A 376 -37.57 6.46 9.07
C CYS A 376 -37.78 6.30 10.58
N GLU A 377 -37.54 7.37 11.33
CA GLU A 377 -37.68 7.37 12.78
C GLU A 377 -39.18 7.57 13.12
N PRO A 378 -39.80 6.67 13.90
CA PRO A 378 -41.19 6.83 14.32
C PRO A 378 -41.27 7.91 15.40
N SER A 379 -42.01 9.01 15.15
CA SER A 379 -42.25 10.04 16.16
C SER A 379 -42.83 9.41 17.43
N ALA A 380 -42.21 9.71 18.58
CA ALA A 380 -42.85 9.49 19.88
C ALA A 380 -44.16 10.31 19.93
N GLY A 381 -45.15 9.79 20.64
CA GLY A 381 -46.47 10.41 20.80
C GLY A 381 -46.85 10.45 22.27
N GLU A 382 -47.36 11.59 22.72
CA GLU A 382 -47.61 11.97 24.11
C GLU A 382 -48.24 10.84 24.96
N GLY A 383 -47.55 10.40 26.04
CA GLY A 383 -47.91 9.13 26.71
C GLY A 383 -47.42 8.88 28.15
N ASP A 384 -47.71 9.80 29.08
CA ASP A 384 -47.62 9.66 30.57
C ASP A 384 -46.24 9.86 31.27
N ARG A 385 -46.25 9.99 32.61
CA ARG A 385 -45.22 10.65 33.46
C ARG A 385 -44.64 9.73 34.54
N GLY A 386 -43.40 9.98 35.02
CA GLY A 386 -42.88 9.15 36.12
C GLY A 386 -41.62 9.48 36.93
N ARG A 387 -41.41 10.72 37.45
CA ARG A 387 -40.54 11.09 38.63
C ARG A 387 -39.08 10.55 38.68
N GLY A 388 -38.00 11.31 38.94
CA GLY A 388 -37.72 12.66 39.48
C GLY A 388 -36.20 12.70 39.86
N SER A 389 -35.61 13.64 40.61
CA SER A 389 -36.10 14.87 41.26
C SER A 389 -34.91 15.67 41.87
N LEU A 390 -34.61 16.89 41.37
CA LEU A 390 -33.85 17.97 42.08
C LEU A 390 -32.35 17.63 42.39
N HIS A 391 -31.40 18.49 42.81
CA HIS A 391 -31.22 19.95 43.04
C HIS A 391 -29.68 20.25 43.19
N SER A 392 -29.08 21.46 43.22
CA SER A 392 -29.51 22.85 42.92
C SER A 392 -28.30 23.82 42.76
N ILE A 393 -28.30 24.68 41.73
CA ILE A 393 -28.01 26.15 41.75
C ILE A 393 -26.60 26.72 42.13
N ARG A 394 -26.16 27.73 41.33
CA ARG A 394 -25.35 28.99 41.59
C ARG A 394 -23.87 29.12 41.16
N ARG A 395 -23.63 30.22 40.38
CA ARG A 395 -22.56 31.28 40.38
C ARG A 395 -21.09 30.84 40.62
N GLY A 396 -20.07 31.32 39.90
CA GLY A 396 -19.77 32.70 39.42
C GLY A 396 -18.36 33.09 39.96
N SER A 397 -17.62 34.13 39.53
CA SER A 397 -17.87 35.22 38.58
C SER A 397 -16.62 36.16 38.46
N LEU A 398 -16.35 36.79 37.30
CA LEU A 398 -15.55 38.05 37.12
C LEU A 398 -14.00 37.94 37.39
N ASP A 399 -13.06 38.78 36.90
CA ASP A 399 -13.12 39.89 35.90
C ASP A 399 -11.76 40.34 35.27
N VAL A 400 -11.84 40.97 34.08
CA VAL A 400 -11.12 42.18 33.56
C VAL A 400 -9.57 42.31 33.42
N ARG A 401 -9.11 42.44 32.14
CA ARG A 401 -8.15 43.39 31.45
C ARG A 401 -6.73 43.72 32.09
N SER A 402 -5.72 44.35 31.46
CA SER A 402 -5.60 45.10 30.17
C SER A 402 -4.13 45.29 29.65
N VAL A 403 -3.95 45.32 28.31
CA VAL A 403 -3.13 46.29 27.50
C VAL A 403 -1.57 46.24 27.43
N ALA A 404 -1.09 46.38 26.18
CA ALA A 404 0.18 46.96 25.64
C ALA A 404 1.50 46.14 25.52
N SER A 405 2.15 46.33 24.36
CA SER A 405 3.59 46.22 24.07
C SER A 405 4.35 47.43 24.68
N ASP A 406 5.67 47.47 24.81
CA ASP A 406 6.72 47.07 23.87
C ASP A 406 8.08 46.85 24.58
N GLY A 407 9.06 46.22 23.93
CA GLY A 407 10.36 45.94 24.58
C GLY A 407 11.33 45.05 23.80
N LEU A 408 12.12 45.64 22.91
CA LEU A 408 13.10 44.95 22.05
C LEU A 408 14.48 44.75 22.70
N ARG A 409 15.16 43.66 22.26
CA ARG A 409 16.57 43.25 22.48
C ARG A 409 16.90 42.55 23.82
N ARG A 410 17.77 41.53 23.72
CA ARG A 410 18.23 40.58 24.76
C ARG A 410 17.16 39.66 25.38
N THR A 411 16.82 38.54 24.74
CA THR A 411 16.16 37.37 25.39
C THR A 411 16.13 36.08 24.51
N SER A 412 17.08 35.87 23.60
CA SER A 412 17.08 34.73 22.67
C SER A 412 17.31 33.35 23.34
N LEU A 413 18.12 33.27 24.40
CA LEU A 413 18.31 32.01 25.15
C LEU A 413 17.23 31.79 26.24
N ALA A 414 16.78 32.85 26.91
CA ALA A 414 15.83 32.75 28.02
C ALA A 414 14.41 32.31 27.59
N LYS A 415 14.04 32.44 26.31
CA LYS A 415 12.71 32.04 25.82
C LYS A 415 12.54 30.53 25.62
N LEU A 416 13.61 29.75 25.44
CA LEU A 416 13.51 28.28 25.38
C LEU A 416 13.14 27.66 26.73
N GLN A 417 13.59 28.25 27.84
CA GLN A 417 13.30 27.76 29.20
C GLN A 417 11.93 28.23 29.73
N GLY A 418 11.26 29.16 29.05
CA GLY A 418 9.95 29.72 29.42
C GLY A 418 8.75 29.12 28.67
N LEU A 419 8.99 28.26 27.67
CA LEU A 419 7.92 27.52 27.00
C LEU A 419 7.53 26.30 27.84
N PRO A 420 6.23 26.01 28.05
CA PRO A 420 5.78 24.77 28.69
C PRO A 420 5.89 23.59 27.70
N LEU A 421 7.11 23.21 27.32
CA LEU A 421 7.42 22.10 26.42
C LEU A 421 7.30 20.72 27.09
N GLU A 422 6.19 20.50 27.80
CA GLU A 422 5.53 19.20 27.67
C GLU A 422 4.71 19.27 26.38
N ALA A 423 4.93 18.33 25.45
CA ALA A 423 3.94 18.12 24.41
C ALA A 423 2.58 17.87 25.09
N PRO A 424 1.45 18.45 24.62
CA PRO A 424 0.16 18.31 25.31
C PRO A 424 -0.23 16.86 25.59
N ILE A 425 0.20 15.93 24.72
CA ILE A 425 0.05 14.49 24.90
C ILE A 425 0.85 13.92 26.08
N THR A 426 2.07 14.38 26.33
CA THR A 426 2.87 13.99 27.51
C THR A 426 2.19 14.45 28.79
N LYS A 427 1.65 15.69 28.79
CA LYS A 427 0.89 16.21 29.94
C LYS A 427 -0.43 15.47 30.15
N VAL A 428 -1.13 15.10 29.07
CA VAL A 428 -2.34 14.25 29.12
C VAL A 428 -2.01 12.84 29.62
N ILE A 429 -0.93 12.21 29.15
CA ILE A 429 -0.45 10.92 29.65
C ILE A 429 -0.09 11.01 31.14
N SER A 430 0.60 12.07 31.57
CA SER A 430 0.95 12.32 32.96
C SER A 430 -0.30 12.47 33.85
N LEU A 431 -1.28 13.27 33.42
CA LEU A 431 -2.56 13.43 34.12
C LEU A 431 -3.40 12.15 34.15
N LEU A 432 -3.39 11.37 33.05
CA LEU A 432 -4.04 10.06 32.98
C LEU A 432 -3.38 9.05 33.93
N SER A 433 -2.05 8.94 33.91
CA SER A 433 -1.30 8.08 34.82
C SER A 433 -1.48 8.48 36.29
N ALA A 434 -1.47 9.78 36.63
CA ALA A 434 -1.80 10.26 37.96
C ALA A 434 -3.23 9.88 38.37
N ALA A 435 -4.19 9.92 37.44
CA ALA A 435 -5.56 9.47 37.65
C ALA A 435 -5.73 7.94 37.78
N THR A 436 -4.64 7.15 37.79
CA THR A 436 -4.69 5.73 38.21
C THR A 436 -4.59 5.56 39.72
N GLU A 437 -3.97 6.50 40.45
CA GLU A 437 -3.81 6.39 41.90
C GLU A 437 -5.17 6.52 42.61
N GLY A 438 -5.63 5.42 43.22
CA GLY A 438 -6.93 5.33 43.88
C GLY A 438 -8.13 5.03 42.96
N ALA A 439 -7.92 4.84 41.65
CA ALA A 439 -8.99 4.52 40.71
C ALA A 439 -9.40 3.02 40.74
N PRO A 440 -10.66 2.67 40.41
CA PRO A 440 -11.09 1.28 40.29
C PRO A 440 -10.28 0.51 39.22
N PRO A 441 -9.99 -0.80 39.39
CA PRO A 441 -9.16 -1.55 38.44
C PRO A 441 -9.67 -1.55 36.99
N SER A 442 -10.99 -1.49 36.79
CA SER A 442 -11.61 -1.34 35.46
C SER A 442 -11.30 0.02 34.81
N THR A 443 -11.14 1.06 35.62
CA THR A 443 -10.83 2.42 35.18
C THR A 443 -9.34 2.54 34.88
N VAL A 444 -8.47 2.00 35.74
CA VAL A 444 -7.03 1.86 35.49
C VAL A 444 -6.79 1.14 34.15
N ALA A 445 -7.42 -0.02 33.95
CA ALA A 445 -7.31 -0.77 32.69
C ALA A 445 -7.92 -0.07 31.46
N CYS A 446 -8.71 1.00 31.61
CA CYS A 446 -9.13 1.86 30.50
C CYS A 446 -8.14 3.01 30.27
N ILE A 447 -7.61 3.58 31.36
CA ILE A 447 -6.58 4.62 31.34
C ILE A 447 -5.28 4.11 30.72
N GLU A 448 -4.80 2.92 31.11
CA GLU A 448 -3.60 2.30 30.54
C GLU A 448 -3.74 2.06 29.03
N ARG A 449 -4.90 1.57 28.58
CA ARG A 449 -5.19 1.41 27.13
C ARG A 449 -5.25 2.75 26.39
N ALA A 450 -5.74 3.81 27.02
CA ALA A 450 -5.70 5.15 26.43
C ALA A 450 -4.25 5.68 26.36
N VAL A 451 -3.44 5.46 27.39
CA VAL A 451 -2.02 5.84 27.42
C VAL A 451 -1.21 5.07 26.37
N ASP A 452 -1.45 3.77 26.18
CA ASP A 452 -0.77 2.99 25.13
C ASP A 452 -1.21 3.38 23.72
N MET A 453 -2.50 3.68 23.49
CA MET A 453 -2.95 4.29 22.23
C MET A 453 -2.22 5.63 21.97
N LEU A 454 -2.09 6.49 23.00
CA LEU A 454 -1.35 7.75 22.96
C LEU A 454 0.19 7.58 22.91
N ARG A 455 0.72 6.34 22.92
CA ARG A 455 2.13 6.02 22.66
C ARG A 455 2.36 5.44 21.26
N THR A 456 1.32 4.96 20.57
CA THR A 456 1.44 4.36 19.23
C THR A 456 1.46 5.39 18.11
N SER A 457 2.17 5.09 17.02
CA SER A 457 2.66 6.08 16.05
C SER A 457 1.66 6.60 15.01
N GLU A 458 0.34 6.57 15.28
CA GLU A 458 -0.70 7.08 14.37
C GLU A 458 -1.18 8.52 14.72
N LEU A 459 -0.47 9.18 15.64
CA LEU A 459 -0.78 10.51 16.17
C LEU A 459 -0.51 11.70 15.22
N TYR A 460 0.15 11.46 14.08
CA TYR A 460 0.62 12.51 13.16
C TYR A 460 0.08 12.36 11.73
N SER A 461 -1.12 11.79 11.58
CA SER A 461 -1.93 12.08 10.39
C SER A 461 -2.27 13.58 10.40
N PRO A 462 -1.98 14.35 9.33
CA PRO A 462 -2.00 15.80 9.38
C PRO A 462 -3.43 16.38 9.41
N GLN A 463 -4.02 16.40 10.59
CA GLN A 463 -5.10 17.33 10.92
C GLN A 463 -4.54 18.74 10.99
N MET A 464 -4.41 19.37 9.82
CA MET A 464 -4.22 20.82 9.70
C MET A 464 -5.30 21.51 10.52
N ARG A 465 -4.91 22.10 11.65
CA ARG A 465 -5.84 22.87 12.51
C ARG A 465 -6.46 24.00 11.69
N ASP A 466 -7.75 24.25 11.92
CA ASP A 466 -8.46 25.37 11.32
C ASP A 466 -8.02 26.72 11.90
N GLU A 467 -6.79 27.12 11.61
CA GLU A 467 -6.38 28.52 11.70
C GLU A 467 -6.85 29.23 10.42
N THR A 468 -8.05 29.80 10.49
CA THR A 468 -8.80 30.44 9.38
C THR A 468 -8.11 31.67 8.76
N LYS A 469 -6.86 31.97 9.15
CA LYS A 469 -5.98 32.92 8.48
C LYS A 469 -5.18 32.28 7.33
N LEU A 470 -4.68 31.06 7.51
CA LEU A 470 -3.75 30.43 6.56
C LEU A 470 -4.38 30.25 5.16
N ARG A 471 -5.65 29.83 5.12
CA ARG A 471 -6.41 29.57 3.86
C ARG A 471 -6.75 30.82 3.04
N VAL A 472 -6.27 32.00 3.41
CA VAL A 472 -6.55 33.27 2.71
C VAL A 472 -5.28 34.00 2.29
N GLU A 473 -4.15 33.79 2.99
CA GLU A 473 -2.92 34.59 2.78
C GLU A 473 -1.91 33.94 1.79
N ASP A 474 -1.79 32.60 1.72
CA ASP A 474 -0.99 31.94 0.65
C ASP A 474 -1.60 30.60 0.14
N PRO A 475 -2.31 30.62 -1.02
CA PRO A 475 -2.79 29.41 -1.67
C PRO A 475 -1.69 28.61 -2.40
N ILE A 476 -0.57 29.23 -2.78
CA ILE A 476 0.51 28.58 -3.53
C ILE A 476 1.27 27.61 -2.61
N ALA A 477 1.60 28.05 -1.39
CA ALA A 477 2.16 27.19 -0.36
C ALA A 477 1.21 26.02 -0.04
N THR A 478 -0.08 26.31 0.11
CA THR A 478 -1.12 25.31 0.44
C THR A 478 -1.20 24.22 -0.63
N ASP A 479 -1.25 24.58 -1.92
CA ASP A 479 -1.40 23.59 -3.00
C ASP A 479 -0.09 22.85 -3.33
N LEU A 480 1.09 23.46 -3.09
CA LEU A 480 2.37 22.72 -3.14
C LEU A 480 2.41 21.62 -2.07
N ILE A 481 2.10 21.96 -0.82
CA ILE A 481 2.06 21.01 0.29
C ILE A 481 0.98 19.95 0.04
N GLY A 482 -0.19 20.37 -0.44
CA GLY A 482 -1.27 19.49 -0.88
C GLY A 482 -0.79 18.47 -1.92
N ALA A 483 -0.12 18.91 -2.97
CA ALA A 483 0.40 18.03 -4.02
C ALA A 483 1.49 17.07 -3.52
N LEU A 484 2.48 17.57 -2.77
CA LEU A 484 3.58 16.77 -2.20
C LEU A 484 3.11 15.70 -1.20
N LEU A 485 2.01 15.95 -0.50
CA LEU A 485 1.42 15.02 0.47
C LEU A 485 0.27 14.19 -0.11
N SER A 486 -0.21 14.51 -1.32
CA SER A 486 -1.31 13.79 -1.96
C SER A 486 -0.87 12.41 -2.47
N GLN A 487 -1.30 11.35 -1.76
CA GLN A 487 -1.52 10.08 -2.43
C GLN A 487 -2.80 10.20 -3.27
N GLY A 488 -2.73 9.85 -4.55
CA GLY A 488 -3.91 9.71 -5.40
C GLY A 488 -4.80 8.57 -4.89
N ASN A 489 -5.79 8.89 -4.05
CA ASN A 489 -6.80 8.02 -3.43
C ASN A 489 -6.38 6.56 -3.16
N ALA A 490 -5.28 6.36 -2.43
CA ALA A 490 -4.84 5.03 -2.00
C ALA A 490 -5.39 4.67 -0.60
N ASN A 491 -5.93 3.45 -0.46
CA ASN A 491 -6.19 2.86 0.86
C ASN A 491 -4.93 2.10 1.30
N VAL A 492 -4.32 2.50 2.41
CA VAL A 492 -3.09 1.87 2.93
C VAL A 492 -3.38 0.46 3.46
N LEU A 493 -2.91 -0.57 2.75
CA LEU A 493 -2.61 -1.89 3.32
C LEU A 493 -1.29 -2.42 2.76
N SER A 494 -0.45 -2.94 3.67
CA SER A 494 0.97 -3.22 3.39
C SER A 494 1.20 -4.49 2.54
N SER A 495 2.32 -4.47 1.82
CA SER A 495 2.70 -5.44 0.79
C SER A 495 2.98 -6.85 1.33
N ARG A 496 2.44 -7.86 0.62
CA ARG A 496 3.05 -9.20 0.52
C ARG A 496 3.14 -9.62 -0.94
N ARG A 497 4.18 -9.14 -1.64
CA ARG A 497 4.51 -9.57 -3.00
C ARG A 497 4.72 -11.09 -3.09
N SER A 498 4.15 -11.68 -4.14
CA SER A 498 4.85 -12.68 -4.95
C SER A 498 4.65 -12.27 -6.41
N SER A 499 5.73 -11.93 -7.10
CA SER A 499 5.71 -11.46 -8.49
C SER A 499 6.09 -12.60 -9.43
N ASN A 500 5.47 -12.69 -10.60
CA ASN A 500 6.11 -13.29 -11.77
C ASN A 500 5.48 -12.78 -13.07
N ASP A 501 6.33 -12.66 -14.09
CA ASP A 501 6.07 -12.21 -15.47
C ASP A 501 5.53 -10.78 -15.70
N SER A 502 5.74 -10.14 -16.87
CA SER A 502 6.92 -10.11 -17.78
C SER A 502 6.58 -9.28 -19.03
N THR A 503 7.43 -8.32 -19.40
CA THR A 503 7.59 -7.89 -20.80
C THR A 503 9.02 -7.41 -21.06
N VAL A 504 9.62 -7.87 -22.16
CA VAL A 504 10.97 -7.48 -22.60
C VAL A 504 10.86 -6.35 -23.62
N VAL A 505 11.32 -5.15 -23.26
CA VAL A 505 11.62 -4.09 -24.24
C VAL A 505 13.08 -4.24 -24.66
N ARG A 506 13.31 -4.62 -25.92
CA ARG A 506 14.62 -5.02 -26.44
C ARG A 506 15.37 -3.84 -27.05
N SER A 507 15.79 -2.88 -26.23
CA SER A 507 16.59 -1.73 -26.69
C SER A 507 17.97 -2.15 -27.20
N GLN A 508 18.41 -1.57 -28.31
CA GLN A 508 19.70 -1.86 -28.94
C GLN A 508 20.79 -0.95 -28.37
N THR A 509 21.69 -1.50 -27.55
CA THR A 509 22.79 -0.73 -26.95
C THR A 509 23.96 -0.53 -27.91
N ASN A 510 24.07 0.67 -28.48
CA ASN A 510 25.28 1.13 -29.16
C ASN A 510 26.45 1.20 -28.17
N ARG A 511 27.48 0.36 -28.38
CA ARG A 511 28.66 0.29 -27.49
C ARG A 511 29.65 1.42 -27.75
N THR A 512 29.67 2.44 -26.90
CA THR A 512 30.77 3.41 -26.80
C THR A 512 31.79 2.96 -25.75
N ASN A 513 32.97 2.50 -26.20
CA ASN A 513 34.06 2.14 -25.30
C ASN A 513 34.71 3.41 -24.73
N ILE A 514 34.36 3.79 -23.50
CA ILE A 514 34.92 4.96 -22.83
C ILE A 514 36.29 4.62 -22.23
N LYS A 515 37.33 5.31 -22.71
CA LYS A 515 38.63 5.38 -22.04
C LYS A 515 38.64 6.61 -21.14
N HIS A 516 38.62 6.41 -19.82
CA HIS A 516 38.74 7.52 -18.88
C HIS A 516 40.14 8.14 -18.96
N LYS A 517 40.23 9.32 -19.59
CA LYS A 517 41.24 10.33 -19.29
C LYS A 517 40.53 11.49 -18.59
N THR A 518 40.54 11.48 -17.27
CA THR A 518 40.10 12.63 -16.46
C THR A 518 40.94 13.84 -16.83
N THR A 519 40.30 14.95 -17.21
CA THR A 519 40.99 16.25 -17.40
C THR A 519 41.43 16.81 -16.05
N GLY A 520 42.46 17.67 -16.03
CA GLY A 520 42.95 18.30 -14.78
C GLY A 520 41.81 18.97 -14.00
N GLN A 521 41.09 19.87 -14.68
CA GLN A 521 39.90 20.57 -14.17
C GLN A 521 38.80 19.66 -13.60
N LEU A 522 38.63 18.45 -14.14
CA LEU A 522 37.65 17.49 -13.62
C LEU A 522 38.15 16.78 -12.36
N ARG A 523 39.47 16.55 -12.24
CA ARG A 523 40.07 16.06 -10.99
C ARG A 523 40.05 17.15 -9.92
N GLU A 524 40.53 18.35 -10.25
CA GLU A 524 40.51 19.53 -9.37
C GLU A 524 39.12 19.81 -8.78
N LEU A 525 38.05 19.66 -9.59
CA LEU A 525 36.68 19.73 -9.09
C LEU A 525 36.34 18.56 -8.16
N LEU A 526 36.55 17.31 -8.58
CA LEU A 526 36.25 16.12 -7.78
C LEU A 526 37.04 16.02 -6.46
N ASP A 527 38.22 16.65 -6.36
CA ASP A 527 38.99 16.74 -5.12
C ASP A 527 38.22 17.57 -4.05
N THR A 528 37.36 18.50 -4.47
CA THR A 528 36.46 19.30 -3.63
C THR A 528 35.07 18.67 -3.39
N ALA A 529 34.86 17.41 -3.79
CA ALA A 529 33.57 16.71 -3.68
C ALA A 529 33.00 16.56 -2.26
N LEU A 530 33.78 16.84 -1.21
CA LEU A 530 33.34 16.87 0.19
C LEU A 530 33.18 18.30 0.75
N SER A 531 33.01 19.30 -0.13
CA SER A 531 32.52 20.64 0.25
C SER A 531 31.00 20.70 0.15
N TRP A 532 30.32 21.43 1.05
CA TRP A 532 28.89 21.70 0.87
C TRP A 532 28.60 22.61 -0.34
N ASP A 533 29.57 23.41 -0.74
CA ASP A 533 29.53 24.38 -1.84
C ASP A 533 29.93 23.77 -3.20
N PHE A 534 29.94 22.43 -3.31
CA PHE A 534 30.40 21.70 -4.50
C PHE A 534 29.67 22.12 -5.78
N GLU A 535 30.43 22.37 -6.86
CA GLU A 535 29.86 22.88 -8.12
C GLU A 535 29.23 21.79 -8.99
N ILE A 536 28.09 21.24 -8.54
CA ILE A 536 27.39 20.11 -9.17
C ILE A 536 27.06 20.33 -10.65
N PHE A 537 26.63 21.54 -11.05
CA PHE A 537 26.34 21.86 -12.46
C PHE A 537 27.61 22.01 -13.30
N ARG A 538 28.73 22.43 -12.70
CA ARG A 538 30.04 22.43 -13.37
C ARG A 538 30.55 21.01 -13.59
N LEU A 539 30.20 20.07 -12.72
CA LEU A 539 30.42 18.64 -12.95
C LEU A 539 29.53 18.11 -14.09
N GLU A 540 28.25 18.47 -14.11
CA GLU A 540 27.30 18.16 -15.20
C GLU A 540 27.87 18.60 -16.57
N ASP A 541 28.36 19.84 -16.67
CA ASP A 541 29.03 20.38 -17.87
C ASP A 541 30.30 19.59 -18.24
N LEU A 542 31.24 19.43 -17.29
CA LEU A 542 32.54 18.78 -17.55
C LEU A 542 32.40 17.29 -17.91
N THR A 543 31.38 16.62 -17.39
CA THR A 543 31.07 15.21 -17.69
C THR A 543 30.12 15.03 -18.88
N ARG A 544 29.50 16.12 -19.37
CA ARG A 544 28.49 16.15 -20.44
C ARG A 544 27.23 15.37 -20.09
N GLY A 545 26.62 15.72 -18.95
CA GLY A 545 25.42 15.04 -18.43
C GLY A 545 25.70 13.67 -17.82
N ARG A 546 26.92 13.44 -17.32
CA ARG A 546 27.32 12.20 -16.63
C ARG A 546 27.96 12.43 -15.24
N PRO A 547 27.36 13.26 -14.36
CA PRO A 547 27.97 13.57 -13.07
C PRO A 547 27.96 12.38 -12.12
N LEU A 548 26.90 11.56 -12.12
CA LEU A 548 26.70 10.47 -11.16
C LEU A 548 27.79 9.41 -11.25
N ALA A 549 28.16 8.97 -12.46
CA ALA A 549 29.20 7.95 -12.62
C ALA A 549 30.61 8.46 -12.29
N HIS A 550 30.87 9.76 -12.46
CA HIS A 550 32.15 10.37 -12.13
C HIS A 550 32.28 10.70 -10.64
N LEU A 551 31.25 11.27 -10.03
CA LEU A 551 31.21 11.62 -8.61
C LEU A 551 31.09 10.38 -7.73
N GLY A 552 30.24 9.43 -8.13
CA GLY A 552 30.10 8.15 -7.43
C GLY A 552 31.39 7.35 -7.42
N LEU A 553 32.18 7.35 -8.50
CA LEU A 553 33.49 6.69 -8.48
C LEU A 553 34.47 7.39 -7.52
N ALA A 554 34.51 8.73 -7.54
CA ALA A 554 35.38 9.52 -6.66
C ALA A 554 35.02 9.37 -5.17
N LEU A 555 33.73 9.36 -4.82
CA LEU A 555 33.25 9.23 -3.44
C LEU A 555 33.20 7.77 -2.98
N MET A 556 32.43 6.93 -3.66
CA MET A 556 32.21 5.53 -3.24
C MET A 556 33.48 4.68 -3.39
N GLY A 557 34.23 4.85 -4.48
CA GLY A 557 35.50 4.17 -4.67
C GLY A 557 36.66 4.86 -3.94
N GLY A 558 36.79 6.18 -4.09
CA GLY A 558 37.98 6.93 -3.64
C GLY A 558 37.96 7.52 -2.23
N ARG A 559 36.81 7.60 -1.55
CA ARG A 559 36.69 8.14 -0.17
C ARG A 559 36.15 7.13 0.84
N PHE A 560 35.08 6.42 0.48
CA PHE A 560 34.35 5.53 1.40
C PHE A 560 34.68 4.04 1.28
N ASP A 561 35.58 3.66 0.36
CA ASP A 561 35.96 2.28 0.02
C ASP A 561 34.79 1.29 0.01
N VAL A 562 33.74 1.66 -0.72
CA VAL A 562 32.56 0.83 -0.98
C VAL A 562 32.93 -0.45 -1.74
N CYS A 563 34.10 -0.47 -2.38
CA CYS A 563 34.68 -1.65 -2.99
C CYS A 563 35.04 -2.70 -1.93
N ALA A 564 35.83 -2.34 -0.91
CA ALA A 564 36.12 -3.23 0.21
C ALA A 564 34.86 -3.60 1.01
N ALA A 565 33.98 -2.62 1.31
CA ALA A 565 32.78 -2.84 2.11
C ALA A 565 31.72 -3.77 1.47
N LEU A 566 31.81 -4.01 0.16
CA LEU A 566 30.92 -4.93 -0.59
C LEU A 566 31.68 -6.10 -1.23
N GLU A 567 32.96 -6.27 -0.89
CA GLU A 567 33.88 -7.26 -1.49
C GLU A 567 33.95 -7.20 -3.03
N CYS A 568 33.75 -6.03 -3.65
CA CYS A 568 33.63 -5.86 -5.10
C CYS A 568 34.77 -5.04 -5.72
N ASP A 569 35.09 -5.30 -6.99
CA ASP A 569 36.11 -4.54 -7.72
C ASP A 569 35.58 -3.18 -8.22
N GLU A 570 36.45 -2.16 -8.21
CA GLU A 570 36.18 -0.79 -8.69
C GLU A 570 35.55 -0.76 -10.10
N ARG A 571 35.94 -1.72 -10.95
CA ARG A 571 35.40 -1.85 -12.30
C ARG A 571 33.93 -2.28 -12.31
N THR A 572 33.53 -3.20 -11.44
CA THR A 572 32.12 -3.58 -11.23
C THR A 572 31.33 -2.39 -10.69
N LEU A 573 31.88 -1.61 -9.75
CA LEU A 573 31.27 -0.38 -9.26
C LEU A 573 31.09 0.67 -10.38
N LEU A 574 32.10 0.90 -11.23
CA LEU A 574 32.00 1.82 -12.37
C LEU A 574 30.98 1.36 -13.43
N HIS A 575 30.92 0.06 -13.72
CA HIS A 575 29.88 -0.47 -14.60
C HIS A 575 28.48 -0.32 -13.98
N TRP A 576 28.33 -0.56 -12.67
CA TRP A 576 27.08 -0.38 -11.92
C TRP A 576 26.61 1.07 -11.97
N LEU A 577 27.46 2.01 -11.56
CA LEU A 577 27.20 3.46 -11.63
C LEU A 577 26.80 3.90 -13.04
N THR A 578 27.47 3.37 -14.08
CA THR A 578 27.10 3.65 -15.47
C THR A 578 25.72 3.09 -15.83
N VAL A 579 25.36 1.89 -15.38
CA VAL A 579 24.02 1.33 -15.63
C VAL A 579 22.94 2.11 -14.88
N ILE A 580 23.15 2.46 -13.61
CA ILE A 580 22.22 3.31 -12.84
C ILE A 580 22.02 4.65 -13.55
N GLU A 581 23.11 5.35 -13.88
CA GLU A 581 23.08 6.65 -14.56
C GLU A 581 22.38 6.60 -15.93
N THR A 582 22.60 5.55 -16.73
CA THR A 582 21.94 5.40 -18.05
C THR A 582 20.44 5.08 -17.98
N ASN A 583 19.89 4.83 -16.79
CA ASN A 583 18.44 4.69 -16.58
C ASN A 583 17.83 5.93 -15.90
N TYR A 584 18.60 6.99 -15.61
CA TYR A 584 18.03 8.31 -15.36
C TYR A 584 17.66 9.00 -16.67
N HIS A 585 16.50 9.67 -16.69
CA HIS A 585 15.97 10.29 -17.89
C HIS A 585 16.60 11.67 -18.07
N ALA A 586 17.63 11.78 -18.92
CA ALA A 586 18.32 13.04 -19.22
C ALA A 586 17.44 14.11 -19.95
N VAL A 587 16.14 13.84 -20.14
CA VAL A 587 15.13 14.80 -20.60
C VAL A 587 14.38 15.49 -19.45
N ASN A 588 14.38 14.90 -18.25
CA ASN A 588 13.80 15.48 -17.05
C ASN A 588 14.63 16.72 -16.65
N THR A 589 13.97 17.81 -16.25
CA THR A 589 14.69 19.03 -15.87
C THR A 589 15.29 18.96 -14.48
N TYR A 590 14.67 18.23 -13.56
CA TYR A 590 15.10 17.99 -12.19
C TYR A 590 15.47 16.53 -11.93
N HIS A 591 14.55 15.57 -12.08
CA HIS A 591 14.76 14.17 -11.67
C HIS A 591 15.60 13.40 -12.71
N ASN A 592 16.86 13.80 -12.85
CA ASN A 592 17.87 13.24 -13.75
C ASN A 592 19.14 12.87 -12.95
N SER A 593 20.17 12.38 -13.64
CA SER A 593 21.42 11.91 -13.02
C SER A 593 22.18 13.00 -12.25
N THR A 594 21.94 14.29 -12.52
CA THR A 594 22.55 15.40 -11.79
C THR A 594 21.91 15.59 -10.41
N HIS A 595 20.60 15.37 -10.27
CA HIS A 595 19.95 15.38 -8.96
C HIS A 595 20.45 14.21 -8.10
N ALA A 596 20.46 13.00 -8.66
CA ALA A 596 21.01 11.82 -7.98
C ALA A 596 22.49 12.01 -7.56
N ALA A 597 23.28 12.75 -8.34
CA ALA A 597 24.64 13.11 -7.98
C ALA A 597 24.72 14.15 -6.85
N ASP A 598 23.82 15.13 -6.79
CA ASP A 598 23.72 16.10 -5.69
C ASP A 598 23.33 15.41 -4.36
N VAL A 599 22.33 14.52 -4.39
CA VAL A 599 21.88 13.74 -3.22
C VAL A 599 22.98 12.77 -2.75
N LEU A 600 23.68 12.11 -3.68
CA LEU A 600 24.86 11.31 -3.36
C LEU A 600 25.97 12.13 -2.68
N GLN A 601 26.18 13.36 -3.13
CA GLN A 601 27.15 14.29 -2.56
C GLN A 601 26.74 14.76 -1.16
N ALA A 602 25.46 15.07 -0.95
CA ALA A 602 24.93 15.45 0.37
C ALA A 602 25.00 14.29 1.37
N VAL A 603 24.64 13.06 0.97
CA VAL A 603 24.81 11.87 1.84
C VAL A 603 26.28 11.63 2.16
N ALA A 604 27.19 11.76 1.19
CA ALA A 604 28.63 11.67 1.45
C ALA A 604 29.12 12.75 2.43
N TYR A 605 28.66 14.00 2.30
CA TYR A 605 29.00 15.09 3.22
C TYR A 605 28.46 14.83 4.65
N PHE A 606 27.25 14.28 4.78
CA PHE A 606 26.71 13.88 6.08
C PHE A 606 27.50 12.72 6.69
N LEU A 607 27.85 11.69 5.91
CA LEU A 607 28.66 10.56 6.38
C LEU A 607 30.07 10.97 6.85
N GLU A 608 30.60 12.12 6.42
CA GLU A 608 31.84 12.69 6.95
C GLU A 608 31.71 13.31 8.35
N LYS A 609 30.50 13.56 8.87
CA LYS A 609 30.30 14.14 10.21
C LYS A 609 30.56 13.09 11.31
N ASP A 610 31.27 13.49 12.36
CA ASP A 610 31.79 12.57 13.38
C ASP A 610 30.72 11.72 14.07
N ARG A 611 29.50 12.25 14.28
CA ARG A 611 28.41 11.45 14.87
C ARG A 611 27.96 10.31 13.96
N LEU A 612 28.04 10.45 12.64
CA LEU A 612 27.68 9.40 11.69
C LEU A 612 28.84 8.41 11.47
N LYS A 613 30.09 8.89 11.41
CA LYS A 613 31.30 8.03 11.43
C LYS A 613 31.34 7.06 12.62
N ASN A 614 30.90 7.53 13.79
CA ASN A 614 30.89 6.73 15.02
C ASN A 614 29.62 5.86 15.21
N LEU A 615 28.62 5.99 14.32
CA LEU A 615 27.31 5.32 14.45
C LEU A 615 27.05 4.26 13.37
N LEU A 616 27.58 4.44 12.15
CA LEU A 616 27.31 3.59 10.99
C LEU A 616 28.50 2.70 10.66
N GLU A 617 28.25 1.41 10.43
CA GLU A 617 29.30 0.51 9.91
C GLU A 617 29.61 0.84 8.43
N PRO A 618 30.83 0.54 7.91
CA PRO A 618 31.19 0.83 6.53
C PRO A 618 30.22 0.23 5.49
N VAL A 619 29.64 -0.93 5.79
CA VAL A 619 28.64 -1.62 4.95
C VAL A 619 27.27 -0.88 4.95
N GLU A 620 26.98 -0.12 6.00
CA GLU A 620 25.79 0.74 6.08
C GLU A 620 26.00 2.09 5.39
N ALA A 621 27.20 2.68 5.52
CA ALA A 621 27.60 3.84 4.75
C ALA A 621 27.58 3.53 3.23
N ALA A 622 28.07 2.36 2.83
CA ALA A 622 27.94 1.85 1.47
C ALA A 622 26.46 1.73 1.02
N ALA A 623 25.59 1.15 1.86
CA ALA A 623 24.16 1.07 1.58
C ALA A 623 23.50 2.46 1.44
N ALA A 624 23.90 3.45 2.24
CA ALA A 624 23.40 4.81 2.14
C ALA A 624 23.81 5.49 0.83
N LEU A 625 25.06 5.36 0.41
CA LEU A 625 25.57 5.89 -0.86
C LEU A 625 24.90 5.20 -2.06
N ILE A 626 24.69 3.88 -2.02
CA ILE A 626 23.92 3.15 -3.04
C ILE A 626 22.49 3.69 -3.15
N SER A 627 21.85 3.95 -2.00
CA SER A 627 20.47 4.47 -1.95
C SER A 627 20.40 5.84 -2.61
N ALA A 628 21.29 6.76 -2.22
CA ALA A 628 21.35 8.10 -2.79
C ALA A 628 21.59 8.09 -4.31
N ALA A 629 22.49 7.24 -4.80
CA ALA A 629 22.75 7.12 -6.24
C ALA A 629 21.56 6.60 -7.06
N ALA A 630 20.62 5.87 -6.45
CA ALA A 630 19.60 5.10 -7.17
C ALA A 630 18.14 5.37 -6.73
N HIS A 631 17.89 6.34 -5.84
CA HIS A 631 16.56 6.59 -5.26
C HIS A 631 15.49 6.97 -6.28
N ASP A 632 15.86 7.57 -7.42
CA ASP A 632 14.97 8.09 -8.46
C ASP A 632 15.22 7.46 -9.85
N ILE A 633 15.86 6.29 -9.91
CA ILE A 633 16.21 5.63 -11.17
C ILE A 633 14.97 5.31 -12.02
N ASP A 634 14.93 5.75 -13.28
CA ASP A 634 13.77 5.65 -14.19
C ASP A 634 12.54 6.46 -13.72
N HIS A 635 12.76 7.59 -13.02
CA HIS A 635 11.72 8.60 -12.76
C HIS A 635 11.19 9.21 -14.08
N PRO A 636 9.86 9.24 -14.31
CA PRO A 636 9.27 9.61 -15.61
C PRO A 636 9.05 11.11 -15.81
N GLY A 637 9.47 11.95 -14.86
CA GLY A 637 9.23 13.40 -14.88
C GLY A 637 7.86 13.83 -14.34
N THR A 638 7.15 12.94 -13.63
CA THR A 638 5.78 13.17 -13.13
C THR A 638 5.53 12.45 -11.81
N SER A 639 4.78 13.04 -10.89
CA SER A 639 4.54 12.51 -9.54
C SER A 639 3.73 11.20 -9.50
N SER A 640 3.83 10.46 -8.39
CA SER A 640 3.02 9.26 -8.14
C SER A 640 1.51 9.51 -8.31
N ALA A 641 1.00 10.68 -7.90
CA ALA A 641 -0.41 11.05 -8.04
C ALA A 641 -0.84 11.18 -9.53
N PHE A 642 0.01 11.73 -10.39
CA PHE A 642 -0.22 11.75 -11.84
C PHE A 642 -0.30 10.33 -12.41
N LEU A 643 0.63 9.45 -12.01
CA LEU A 643 0.65 8.05 -12.48
C LEU A 643 -0.64 7.30 -12.10
N CYS A 644 -1.16 7.51 -10.89
CA CYS A 644 -2.44 6.94 -10.44
C CYS A 644 -3.62 7.49 -11.27
N ASN A 645 -3.72 8.82 -11.42
CA ASN A 645 -4.77 9.48 -12.20
C ASN A 645 -4.77 9.04 -13.67
N ALA A 646 -3.58 8.93 -14.29
CA ALA A 646 -3.39 8.45 -15.66
C ALA A 646 -3.57 6.93 -15.82
N ARG A 647 -3.76 6.17 -14.73
CA ARG A 647 -3.77 4.70 -14.68
C ARG A 647 -2.54 4.08 -15.34
N HIS A 648 -1.38 4.67 -15.07
CA HIS A 648 -0.11 4.25 -15.65
C HIS A 648 0.22 2.79 -15.26
N PRO A 649 0.89 1.99 -16.12
CA PRO A 649 1.23 0.61 -15.79
C PRO A 649 2.03 0.44 -14.49
N LEU A 650 2.84 1.44 -14.08
CA LEU A 650 3.49 1.44 -12.76
C LEU A 650 2.48 1.57 -11.62
N ALA A 651 1.52 2.48 -11.70
CA ALA A 651 0.50 2.66 -10.67
C ALA A 651 -0.34 1.38 -10.50
N ILE A 652 -0.74 0.75 -11.61
CA ILE A 652 -1.40 -0.57 -11.61
C ILE A 652 -0.51 -1.67 -11.00
N LEU A 653 0.79 -1.70 -11.32
CA LEU A 653 1.74 -2.70 -10.80
C LEU A 653 2.00 -2.55 -9.29
N TYR A 654 1.97 -1.32 -8.78
CA TYR A 654 2.19 -0.98 -7.37
C TYR A 654 0.90 -0.78 -6.57
N ASN A 655 -0.26 -0.87 -7.21
CA ASN A 655 -1.60 -0.72 -6.62
C ASN A 655 -1.78 0.67 -5.97
N ASP A 656 -1.32 1.71 -6.66
CA ASP A 656 -1.39 3.12 -6.28
C ASP A 656 -0.64 3.50 -4.97
N VAL A 657 0.15 2.58 -4.37
CA VAL A 657 0.92 2.78 -3.13
C VAL A 657 2.42 2.92 -3.40
N SER A 658 3.04 4.02 -2.95
CA SER A 658 4.49 4.30 -3.06
C SER A 658 5.05 3.98 -4.46
N VAL A 659 4.35 4.44 -5.50
CA VAL A 659 4.46 3.91 -6.87
C VAL A 659 5.85 4.09 -7.47
N LEU A 660 6.43 5.27 -7.30
CA LEU A 660 7.74 5.64 -7.81
C LEU A 660 8.86 5.02 -6.98
N GLU A 661 8.82 5.18 -5.67
CA GLU A 661 9.84 4.71 -4.74
C GLU A 661 9.97 3.18 -4.76
N SER A 662 8.83 2.48 -4.91
CA SER A 662 8.79 1.03 -5.10
C SER A 662 9.25 0.59 -6.49
N HIS A 663 9.16 1.45 -7.50
CA HIS A 663 9.73 1.23 -8.84
C HIS A 663 11.25 1.42 -8.82
N HIS A 664 11.75 2.53 -8.29
CA HIS A 664 13.18 2.84 -8.17
C HIS A 664 13.94 1.76 -7.39
N ALA A 665 13.43 1.36 -6.21
CA ALA A 665 14.00 0.27 -5.43
C ALA A 665 13.95 -1.09 -6.17
N ALA A 666 12.86 -1.39 -6.89
CA ALA A 666 12.76 -2.64 -7.64
C ALA A 666 13.69 -2.67 -8.87
N LEU A 667 13.79 -1.56 -9.61
CA LEU A 667 14.61 -1.44 -10.80
C LEU A 667 16.10 -1.47 -10.47
N THR A 668 16.53 -0.78 -9.41
CA THR A 668 17.90 -0.82 -8.88
C THR A 668 18.39 -2.26 -8.74
N PHE A 669 17.65 -3.10 -8.01
CA PHE A 669 18.03 -4.50 -7.82
C PHE A 669 17.82 -5.35 -9.08
N LYS A 670 16.81 -5.06 -9.91
CA LYS A 670 16.59 -5.77 -11.19
C LYS A 670 17.76 -5.57 -12.15
N LEU A 671 18.32 -4.37 -12.25
CA LEU A 671 19.49 -4.07 -13.08
C LEU A 671 20.76 -4.68 -12.47
N THR A 672 20.98 -4.47 -11.18
CA THR A 672 22.18 -4.94 -10.45
C THR A 672 22.34 -6.46 -10.53
N LEU A 673 21.25 -7.22 -10.39
CA LEU A 673 21.28 -8.69 -10.32
C LEU A 673 21.18 -9.39 -11.69
N ASN A 674 21.10 -8.65 -12.80
CA ASN A 674 20.90 -9.21 -14.14
C ASN A 674 22.22 -9.47 -14.90
N ASP A 675 23.35 -8.97 -14.41
CA ASP A 675 24.67 -9.17 -15.04
C ASP A 675 25.78 -9.10 -13.97
N ASP A 676 26.57 -10.17 -13.83
CA ASP A 676 27.64 -10.28 -12.82
C ASP A 676 28.72 -9.17 -12.93
N ARG A 677 28.77 -8.49 -14.08
CA ARG A 677 29.71 -7.38 -14.34
C ARG A 677 29.24 -6.04 -13.78
N VAL A 678 27.98 -5.95 -13.32
CA VAL A 678 27.42 -4.80 -12.57
C VAL A 678 26.95 -5.19 -11.17
N ASN A 679 26.95 -6.48 -10.83
CA ASN A 679 26.49 -6.96 -9.54
C ASN A 679 27.50 -6.64 -8.42
N ILE A 680 27.42 -5.42 -7.87
CA ILE A 680 28.23 -4.99 -6.72
C ILE A 680 28.00 -5.83 -5.45
N PHE A 681 26.95 -6.65 -5.39
CA PHE A 681 26.66 -7.55 -4.27
C PHE A 681 27.12 -9.00 -4.49
N LYS A 682 27.77 -9.31 -5.63
CA LYS A 682 28.05 -10.69 -6.09
C LYS A 682 28.87 -11.56 -5.13
N ASN A 683 29.72 -10.95 -4.31
CA ASN A 683 30.65 -11.64 -3.41
C ASN A 683 30.17 -11.67 -1.95
N LEU A 684 29.22 -10.81 -1.56
CA LEU A 684 28.68 -10.76 -0.21
C LEU A 684 28.04 -12.09 0.21
N ASP A 685 28.17 -12.44 1.48
CA ASP A 685 27.42 -13.55 2.05
C ASP A 685 25.90 -13.26 2.04
N ARG A 686 25.11 -14.32 2.16
CA ARG A 686 23.65 -14.29 2.02
C ARG A 686 22.95 -13.41 3.05
N ASP A 687 23.49 -13.28 4.25
CA ASP A 687 22.88 -12.54 5.35
C ASP A 687 23.34 -11.07 5.36
N THR A 688 24.61 -10.77 5.08
CA THR A 688 25.04 -9.38 4.81
C THR A 688 24.32 -8.79 3.61
N TYR A 689 24.16 -9.55 2.51
CA TYR A 689 23.36 -9.10 1.36
C TYR A 689 21.89 -8.81 1.72
N LYS A 690 21.26 -9.59 2.61
CA LYS A 690 19.88 -9.28 3.07
C LYS A 690 19.85 -7.94 3.82
N THR A 691 20.82 -7.69 4.70
CA THR A 691 20.90 -6.46 5.50
C THR A 691 21.13 -5.24 4.61
N VAL A 692 22.12 -5.29 3.70
CA VAL A 692 22.35 -4.23 2.70
C VAL A 692 21.12 -4.01 1.83
N ARG A 693 20.49 -5.09 1.33
CA ARG A 693 19.26 -5.01 0.55
C ARG A 693 18.12 -4.37 1.34
N HIS A 694 17.97 -4.71 2.61
CA HIS A 694 16.94 -4.11 3.47
C HIS A 694 17.19 -2.62 3.63
N HIS A 695 18.40 -2.20 3.99
CA HIS A 695 18.76 -0.79 4.16
C HIS A 695 18.51 0.02 2.87
N VAL A 696 18.94 -0.48 1.70
CA VAL A 696 18.71 0.22 0.42
C VAL A 696 17.23 0.36 0.09
N ILE A 697 16.42 -0.70 0.26
CA ILE A 697 14.98 -0.63 0.00
C ILE A 697 14.30 0.32 0.99
N ASP A 698 14.69 0.28 2.27
CA ASP A 698 14.07 1.07 3.34
C ASP A 698 14.38 2.56 3.21
N MET A 699 15.61 2.92 2.82
CA MET A 699 16.02 4.30 2.55
C MET A 699 15.32 4.88 1.32
N ILE A 700 15.22 4.11 0.22
CA ILE A 700 14.49 4.57 -0.98
C ILE A 700 12.98 4.69 -0.70
N LEU A 701 12.36 3.75 0.02
CA LEU A 701 10.93 3.86 0.40
C LEU A 701 10.62 4.97 1.43
N ALA A 702 11.65 5.61 1.99
CA ALA A 702 11.53 6.74 2.89
C ALA A 702 11.61 8.11 2.18
N THR A 703 12.07 8.20 0.92
CA THR A 703 12.05 9.48 0.18
C THR A 703 10.63 9.99 -0.04
N GLU A 704 9.63 9.08 -0.21
CA GLU A 704 8.21 9.42 -0.38
C GLU A 704 7.76 10.56 0.57
N MET A 705 7.33 11.68 -0.01
CA MET A 705 7.05 12.90 0.74
C MET A 705 5.79 12.82 1.60
N THR A 706 4.85 11.93 1.26
CA THR A 706 3.65 11.65 2.06
C THR A 706 3.99 11.14 3.48
N LYS A 707 5.15 10.51 3.66
CA LYS A 707 5.68 10.04 4.96
C LYS A 707 6.57 11.05 5.69
N HIS A 708 6.74 12.28 5.16
CA HIS A 708 7.68 13.28 5.69
C HIS A 708 7.51 13.53 7.20
N PHE A 709 6.31 13.91 7.64
CA PHE A 709 6.04 14.18 9.05
C PHE A 709 6.11 12.93 9.94
N GLU A 710 5.82 11.73 9.41
CA GLU A 710 5.96 10.48 10.16
C GLU A 710 7.43 10.21 10.52
N HIS A 711 8.34 10.40 9.55
CA HIS A 711 9.77 10.22 9.75
C HIS A 711 10.38 11.32 10.64
N LEU A 712 10.02 12.59 10.41
CA LEU A 712 10.47 13.73 11.21
C LEU A 712 10.01 13.59 12.68
N ALA A 713 8.72 13.31 12.93
CA ALA A 713 8.20 13.17 14.30
C ALA A 713 8.83 11.97 15.03
N LYS A 714 9.08 10.85 14.34
CA LYS A 714 9.82 9.72 14.93
C LYS A 714 11.25 10.11 15.29
N PHE A 715 11.95 10.79 14.39
CA PHE A 715 13.33 11.26 14.62
C PHE A 715 13.40 12.21 15.83
N VAL A 716 12.58 13.26 15.87
CA VAL A 716 12.56 14.23 16.97
C VAL A 716 12.22 13.55 18.31
N ASN A 717 11.24 12.65 18.34
CA ASN A 717 10.86 11.94 19.57
C ASN A 717 11.97 11.03 20.11
N VAL A 718 12.73 10.34 19.26
CA VAL A 718 13.84 9.47 19.71
C VAL A 718 15.03 10.30 20.22
N PHE A 719 15.40 11.38 19.53
CA PHE A 719 16.65 12.11 19.80
C PHE A 719 16.51 13.35 20.70
N TYR A 720 15.30 13.86 20.95
CA TYR A 720 15.11 15.09 21.75
C TYR A 720 14.17 14.94 22.97
N ALA A 721 13.37 13.88 23.08
CA ALA A 721 12.37 13.75 24.16
C ALA A 721 12.92 13.27 25.53
N LYS A 722 14.21 12.94 25.65
CA LYS A 722 14.80 12.31 26.87
C LYS A 722 15.16 13.29 28.01
N SER A 723 14.92 14.60 27.87
CA SER A 723 15.42 15.62 28.82
C SER A 723 14.50 15.94 30.01
N SER A 724 13.32 15.31 30.13
CA SER A 724 12.34 15.59 31.19
C SER A 724 12.45 14.67 32.41
N GLY A 725 13.68 14.25 32.77
CA GLY A 725 13.94 13.16 33.74
C GLY A 725 14.63 13.54 35.05
N SER A 726 15.18 14.75 35.19
CA SER A 726 15.87 15.19 36.40
C SER A 726 15.83 16.72 36.57
N LYS A 727 15.01 17.20 37.51
CA LYS A 727 14.96 18.63 37.92
C LYS A 727 15.18 18.83 39.43
N GLU A 728 15.98 17.94 40.02
CA GLU A 728 16.55 18.10 41.37
C GLU A 728 18.06 17.82 41.32
N ASP A 729 18.84 18.78 40.81
CA ASP A 729 19.84 19.46 41.64
C ASP A 729 20.47 20.66 40.92
N GLY A 730 20.84 21.68 41.68
CA GLY A 730 21.32 22.97 41.15
C GLY A 730 22.84 23.03 40.96
N MET A 731 23.33 22.59 39.79
CA MET A 731 24.71 22.87 39.36
C MET A 731 24.75 23.23 37.88
N HIS A 732 25.30 24.41 37.56
CA HIS A 732 25.58 24.79 36.17
C HIS A 732 26.90 24.17 35.72
N THR A 733 26.84 23.31 34.72
CA THR A 733 28.00 22.86 33.93
C THR A 733 27.65 22.94 32.45
N ASP A 734 28.40 23.72 31.68
CA ASP A 734 28.24 23.85 30.22
C ASP A 734 28.81 22.63 29.48
N GLU A 735 28.36 21.44 29.85
CA GLU A 735 28.64 20.19 29.15
C GLU A 735 27.67 20.04 27.95
N PRO A 736 28.16 19.67 26.75
CA PRO A 736 27.29 19.38 25.61
C PRO A 736 26.33 18.23 25.93
N LEU A 737 25.08 18.33 25.47
CA LEU A 737 24.03 17.32 25.68
C LEU A 737 24.53 15.91 25.32
N SER A 738 24.83 15.11 26.34
CA SER A 738 25.29 13.73 26.22
C SER A 738 24.13 12.82 25.84
N LEU A 739 23.78 12.86 24.55
CA LEU A 739 22.88 11.91 23.92
C LEU A 739 23.35 10.48 24.23
N ASP A 740 22.49 9.73 24.90
CA ASP A 740 22.69 8.33 25.31
C ASP A 740 23.06 7.45 24.11
N THR A 741 24.37 7.29 23.87
CA THR A 741 24.93 6.56 22.71
C THR A 741 24.40 5.13 22.65
N THR A 742 24.17 4.50 23.80
CA THR A 742 23.56 3.18 23.95
C THR A 742 22.15 3.08 23.36
N ALA A 743 21.40 4.19 23.31
CA ALA A 743 20.13 4.27 22.61
C ALA A 743 20.28 4.60 21.11
N LEU A 744 21.32 5.35 20.71
CA LEU A 744 21.61 5.62 19.29
C LEU A 744 21.92 4.32 18.54
N SER A 745 22.72 3.43 19.14
CA SER A 745 23.17 2.16 18.54
C SER A 745 22.10 1.05 18.45
N GLN A 746 20.83 1.32 18.78
CA GLN A 746 19.77 0.33 18.57
C GLN A 746 19.41 0.25 17.07
N PRO A 747 19.28 -0.96 16.46
CA PRO A 747 19.15 -1.10 15.01
C PRO A 747 18.00 -0.29 14.39
N GLU A 748 16.87 -0.16 15.07
CA GLU A 748 15.72 0.63 14.65
C GLU A 748 15.99 2.14 14.65
N ASN A 749 16.85 2.62 15.56
CA ASN A 749 17.26 4.02 15.65
C ASN A 749 18.34 4.35 14.63
N VAL A 750 19.29 3.44 14.40
CA VAL A 750 20.25 3.52 13.28
C VAL A 750 19.50 3.56 11.94
N LEU A 751 18.45 2.74 11.76
CA LEU A 751 17.60 2.77 10.57
C LEU A 751 16.84 4.10 10.42
N LEU A 752 16.31 4.64 11.52
CA LEU A 752 15.65 5.95 11.55
C LEU A 752 16.61 7.10 11.19
N VAL A 753 17.87 7.07 11.66
CA VAL A 753 18.92 8.02 11.25
C VAL A 753 19.20 7.91 9.76
N LYS A 754 19.33 6.69 9.21
CA LYS A 754 19.53 6.49 7.76
C LYS A 754 18.36 7.03 6.91
N ARG A 755 17.11 6.86 7.35
CA ARG A 755 15.93 7.48 6.70
C ARG A 755 16.00 9.00 6.73
N MET A 756 16.32 9.59 7.89
CA MET A 756 16.42 11.05 8.03
C MET A 756 17.53 11.62 7.15
N MET A 757 18.69 10.95 7.11
CA MET A 757 19.86 11.33 6.32
C MET A 757 19.54 11.43 4.82
N ILE A 758 18.88 10.43 4.22
CA ILE A 758 18.55 10.47 2.80
C ILE A 758 17.49 11.53 2.49
N LYS A 759 16.45 11.71 3.34
CA LYS A 759 15.44 12.77 3.13
C LYS A 759 16.03 14.17 3.24
N CYS A 760 16.98 14.39 4.15
CA CYS A 760 17.68 15.68 4.25
C CYS A 760 18.62 15.94 3.07
N ALA A 761 19.14 14.89 2.42
CA ALA A 761 19.98 15.01 1.23
C ALA A 761 19.14 15.27 -0.03
N ASP A 762 18.05 14.53 -0.20
CA ASP A 762 17.04 14.62 -1.26
C ASP A 762 16.55 16.07 -1.45
N VAL A 763 15.90 16.65 -0.44
CA VAL A 763 15.43 18.05 -0.50
C VAL A 763 16.45 19.08 -0.02
N SER A 764 17.76 18.75 -0.02
CA SER A 764 18.84 19.64 0.44
C SER A 764 19.00 20.93 -0.39
N ASN A 765 18.38 20.99 -1.58
CA ASN A 765 18.49 22.09 -2.54
C ASN A 765 18.22 23.47 -1.95
N ALA A 766 17.24 23.58 -1.05
CA ALA A 766 16.94 24.83 -0.34
C ALA A 766 18.04 25.27 0.64
N SER A 767 18.85 24.31 1.13
CA SER A 767 20.01 24.50 2.01
C SER A 767 21.35 24.56 1.28
N ARG A 768 21.37 24.55 -0.06
CA ARG A 768 22.58 24.81 -0.86
C ARG A 768 22.87 26.31 -0.96
N PRO A 769 24.10 26.73 -1.29
CA PRO A 769 24.38 28.11 -1.71
C PRO A 769 23.39 28.65 -2.75
N GLN A 770 23.01 29.93 -2.62
CA GLN A 770 21.97 30.62 -3.38
C GLN A 770 22.02 30.35 -4.90
N LYS A 771 23.22 30.35 -5.51
CA LYS A 771 23.41 30.07 -6.94
C LYS A 771 22.88 28.69 -7.37
N PHE A 772 22.96 27.68 -6.49
CA PHE A 772 22.46 26.34 -6.75
C PHE A 772 20.99 26.19 -6.37
N ALA A 773 20.57 26.75 -5.22
CA ALA A 773 19.18 26.74 -4.79
C ALA A 773 18.24 27.35 -5.84
N MET A 774 18.66 28.45 -6.49
CA MET A 774 17.90 29.07 -7.60
C MET A 774 17.78 28.18 -8.85
N GLU A 775 18.85 27.47 -9.22
CA GLU A 775 18.84 26.60 -10.41
C GLU A 775 18.07 25.30 -10.14
N TRP A 776 18.15 24.73 -8.94
CA TRP A 776 17.31 23.61 -8.53
C TRP A 776 15.83 23.99 -8.44
N ALA A 777 15.50 25.15 -7.85
CA ALA A 777 14.14 25.71 -7.84
C ALA A 777 13.58 25.92 -9.26
N ARG A 778 14.43 26.36 -10.20
CA ARG A 778 14.06 26.44 -11.63
C ARG A 778 13.80 25.06 -12.23
N ARG A 779 14.67 24.09 -11.96
CA ARG A 779 14.61 22.74 -12.54
C ARG A 779 13.34 22.00 -12.12
N ILE A 780 12.95 22.08 -10.85
CA ILE A 780 11.71 21.43 -10.36
C ILE A 780 10.46 22.15 -10.85
N ALA A 781 10.46 23.49 -10.88
CA ALA A 781 9.30 24.26 -11.35
C ALA A 781 8.96 23.96 -12.82
N GLU A 782 9.96 23.87 -13.71
CA GLU A 782 9.72 23.49 -15.11
C GLU A 782 9.18 22.05 -15.24
N GLU A 783 9.58 21.13 -14.36
CA GLU A 783 9.07 19.75 -14.39
C GLU A 783 7.60 19.68 -13.94
N TYR A 784 7.23 20.39 -12.87
CA TYR A 784 5.83 20.54 -12.46
C TYR A 784 4.98 21.28 -13.51
N PHE A 785 5.55 22.23 -14.24
CA PHE A 785 4.87 22.89 -15.37
C PHE A 785 4.61 21.90 -16.52
N LEU A 786 5.59 21.06 -16.87
CA LEU A 786 5.44 20.02 -17.90
C LEU A 786 4.37 18.99 -17.51
N GLN A 787 4.35 18.53 -16.25
CA GLN A 787 3.28 17.66 -15.74
C GLN A 787 1.91 18.35 -15.81
N THR A 788 1.79 19.60 -15.36
CA THR A 788 0.53 20.34 -15.33
C THR A 788 -0.02 20.61 -16.75
N ASP A 789 0.86 20.85 -17.72
CA ASP A 789 0.48 20.94 -19.15
C ASP A 789 -0.01 19.58 -19.69
N GLU A 790 0.65 18.48 -19.31
CA GLU A 790 0.25 17.13 -19.73
C GLU A 790 -1.07 16.65 -19.08
N GLU A 791 -1.32 17.03 -17.83
CA GLU A 791 -2.59 16.79 -17.13
C GLU A 791 -3.75 17.45 -17.87
N LYS A 792 -3.62 18.74 -18.20
CA LYS A 792 -4.59 19.49 -19.00
C LYS A 792 -4.77 18.89 -20.41
N ALA A 793 -3.67 18.54 -21.08
CA ALA A 793 -3.70 17.98 -22.43
C ALA A 793 -4.36 16.59 -22.52
N LYS A 794 -4.44 15.87 -21.39
CA LYS A 794 -5.06 14.54 -21.28
C LYS A 794 -6.43 14.53 -20.59
N ASP A 795 -6.97 15.69 -20.22
CA ASP A 795 -8.21 15.83 -19.42
C ASP A 795 -8.15 15.03 -18.10
N LEU A 796 -6.97 15.04 -17.45
CA LEU A 796 -6.74 14.43 -16.15
C LEU A 796 -7.03 15.43 -15.01
N PRO A 797 -7.37 14.96 -13.79
CA PRO A 797 -7.42 15.83 -12.62
C PRO A 797 -6.04 16.44 -12.37
N VAL A 798 -5.93 17.76 -12.51
CA VAL A 798 -4.69 18.50 -12.28
C VAL A 798 -4.32 18.41 -10.80
N VAL A 799 -3.17 17.84 -10.46
CA VAL A 799 -2.77 17.61 -9.05
C VAL A 799 -1.97 18.78 -8.46
N MET A 800 -1.44 19.65 -9.32
CA MET A 800 -0.63 20.82 -8.95
C MET A 800 -1.20 22.12 -9.58
N PRO A 801 -2.45 22.53 -9.25
CA PRO A 801 -3.13 23.64 -9.95
C PRO A 801 -2.40 24.99 -9.87
N MET A 802 -1.59 25.22 -8.84
CA MET A 802 -0.77 26.44 -8.69
C MET A 802 0.63 26.34 -9.36
N PHE A 803 0.99 25.20 -9.96
CA PHE A 803 2.15 25.05 -10.85
C PHE A 803 1.71 25.06 -12.33
N ASP A 804 0.82 25.98 -12.65
CA ASP A 804 0.62 26.41 -14.02
C ASP A 804 1.69 27.46 -14.38
N ARG A 805 2.42 27.26 -15.49
CA ARG A 805 3.39 28.24 -16.01
C ARG A 805 2.78 29.61 -16.32
N ALA A 806 1.46 29.73 -16.41
CA ALA A 806 0.73 30.97 -16.60
C ALA A 806 0.39 31.73 -15.29
N THR A 807 0.43 31.09 -14.11
CA THR A 807 -0.02 31.70 -12.84
C THR A 807 0.93 31.52 -11.64
N CYS A 808 1.88 30.58 -11.70
CA CYS A 808 2.77 30.26 -10.59
C CYS A 808 3.73 31.43 -10.23
N SER A 809 3.77 31.83 -8.95
CA SER A 809 4.88 32.61 -8.39
C SER A 809 5.88 31.67 -7.75
N ILE A 810 7.05 31.51 -8.38
CA ILE A 810 8.09 30.60 -7.88
C ILE A 810 8.68 31.06 -6.55
N PRO A 811 8.93 32.36 -6.30
CA PRO A 811 9.36 32.82 -4.98
C PRO A 811 8.37 32.42 -3.87
N ARG A 812 7.05 32.55 -4.07
CA ARG A 812 6.05 32.08 -3.09
C ARG A 812 6.08 30.57 -2.89
N SER A 813 6.14 29.80 -3.99
CA SER A 813 6.31 28.34 -3.92
C SER A 813 7.52 27.93 -3.09
N GLN A 814 8.65 28.64 -3.24
CA GLN A 814 9.88 28.36 -2.49
C GLN A 814 9.82 28.86 -1.04
N ILE A 815 9.20 30.01 -0.76
CA ILE A 815 8.95 30.47 0.62
C ILE A 815 8.14 29.42 1.39
N GLY A 816 6.98 29.02 0.84
CA GLY A 816 6.10 28.02 1.46
C GLY A 816 6.78 26.66 1.62
N PHE A 817 7.49 26.18 0.61
CA PHE A 817 8.25 24.94 0.72
C PHE A 817 9.28 24.99 1.85
N ILE A 818 10.01 26.10 1.96
CA ILE A 818 11.06 26.23 2.97
C ILE A 818 10.46 26.37 4.38
N ASP A 819 9.42 27.19 4.54
CA ASP A 819 8.74 27.43 5.82
C ASP A 819 8.09 26.17 6.39
N TYR A 820 7.42 25.37 5.56
CA TYR A 820 6.56 24.26 6.03
C TYR A 820 7.17 22.85 5.91
N ILE A 821 8.25 22.66 5.14
CA ILE A 821 8.88 21.34 4.91
C ILE A 821 10.38 21.34 5.24
N ILE A 822 11.12 22.40 4.92
CA ILE A 822 12.58 22.41 5.05
C ILE A 822 13.06 22.82 6.44
N ILE A 823 12.59 23.94 6.99
CA ILE A 823 13.20 24.54 8.20
C ILE A 823 13.21 23.56 9.39
N ASP A 824 12.06 23.01 9.79
CA ASP A 824 11.98 22.08 10.93
C ASP A 824 12.82 20.81 10.70
N MET A 825 12.83 20.29 9.46
CA MET A 825 13.58 19.07 9.12
C MET A 825 15.09 19.30 9.12
N MET A 826 15.55 20.42 8.55
CA MET A 826 16.96 20.79 8.51
C MET A 826 17.47 21.24 9.88
N GLU A 827 16.63 21.85 10.74
CA GLU A 827 17.01 22.19 12.12
C GLU A 827 17.18 20.93 12.98
N ALA A 828 16.25 19.98 12.90
CA ALA A 828 16.38 18.69 13.58
C ALA A 828 17.61 17.90 13.09
N TRP A 829 17.90 17.92 11.80
CA TRP A 829 19.09 17.24 11.25
C TRP A 829 20.39 17.97 11.60
N ALA A 830 20.47 19.29 11.41
CA ALA A 830 21.66 20.08 11.71
C ALA A 830 22.07 20.01 13.19
N ALA A 831 21.10 20.01 14.11
CA ALA A 831 21.37 19.81 15.54
C ALA A 831 21.74 18.36 15.90
N PHE A 832 21.45 17.39 15.02
CA PHE A 832 21.91 16.01 15.18
C PHE A 832 23.30 15.76 14.57
N ILE A 833 23.64 16.30 13.40
CA ILE A 833 24.96 16.07 12.76
C ILE A 833 26.01 17.16 13.04
N ASP A 834 25.65 18.20 13.79
CA ASP A 834 26.41 19.44 14.00
C ASP A 834 26.79 20.13 12.68
N MET A 835 25.77 20.72 12.03
CA MET A 835 25.90 21.38 10.73
C MET A 835 24.98 22.62 10.62
N PRO A 836 25.27 23.71 11.36
CA PRO A 836 24.45 24.93 11.33
C PRO A 836 24.39 25.59 9.93
N GLU A 837 25.34 25.30 9.05
CA GLU A 837 25.40 25.78 7.66
C GLU A 837 24.11 25.44 6.89
N LEU A 838 23.58 24.24 7.11
CA LEU A 838 22.37 23.70 6.47
C LEU A 838 21.13 24.59 6.73
N VAL A 839 21.02 25.09 7.97
CA VAL A 839 19.93 25.98 8.41
C VAL A 839 20.20 27.42 7.98
N ASN A 840 21.46 27.86 8.05
CA ASN A 840 21.88 29.21 7.65
C ASN A 840 21.59 29.46 6.17
N HIS A 841 21.92 28.50 5.28
CA HIS A 841 21.57 28.59 3.86
C HIS A 841 20.05 28.57 3.64
N ALA A 842 19.30 27.66 4.28
CA ALA A 842 17.84 27.59 4.15
C ALA A 842 17.18 28.94 4.51
N ARG A 843 17.55 29.53 5.65
CA ARG A 843 17.04 30.83 6.10
C ARG A 843 17.48 31.98 5.20
N SER A 844 18.73 31.99 4.73
CA SER A 844 19.23 33.01 3.79
C SER A 844 18.53 32.95 2.42
N ASN A 845 18.26 31.74 1.91
CA ASN A 845 17.55 31.54 0.65
C ASN A 845 16.06 31.89 0.79
N ASN A 846 15.42 31.53 1.91
CA ASN A 846 14.05 31.93 2.24
C ASN A 846 13.88 33.45 2.27
N GLN A 847 14.76 34.16 2.99
CA GLN A 847 14.79 35.62 3.03
C GLN A 847 14.93 36.22 1.63
N HIS A 848 15.81 35.66 0.80
CA HIS A 848 15.97 36.16 -0.57
C HIS A 848 14.77 35.87 -1.48
N TRP A 849 14.06 34.76 -1.31
CA TRP A 849 12.80 34.54 -2.02
C TRP A 849 11.72 35.56 -1.59
N ARG A 850 11.68 35.98 -0.31
CA ARG A 850 10.79 37.08 0.14
C ARG A 850 11.14 38.40 -0.53
N GLU A 851 12.42 38.77 -0.59
CA GLU A 851 12.90 39.96 -1.31
C GLU A 851 12.47 39.98 -2.78
N LEU A 852 12.48 38.81 -3.44
CA LEU A 852 12.02 38.68 -4.83
C LEU A 852 10.50 38.85 -4.96
N ASP A 853 9.69 38.27 -4.07
CA ASP A 853 8.23 38.44 -4.13
C ASP A 853 7.79 39.87 -3.77
N GLU A 854 8.44 40.49 -2.77
CA GLU A 854 8.26 41.92 -2.43
C GLU A 854 8.64 42.85 -3.59
N ALA A 855 9.64 42.47 -4.39
CA ALA A 855 10.02 43.15 -5.63
C ALA A 855 9.08 42.84 -6.82
N GLY A 856 8.02 42.04 -6.63
CA GLY A 856 7.07 41.67 -7.68
C GLY A 856 7.61 40.68 -8.72
N VAL A 857 8.67 39.95 -8.39
CA VAL A 857 9.25 38.90 -9.26
C VAL A 857 8.44 37.62 -9.07
N THR A 858 7.80 37.13 -10.14
CA THR A 858 6.98 35.90 -10.07
C THR A 858 7.51 34.78 -10.96
N THR A 859 7.90 35.08 -12.21
CA THR A 859 8.24 34.06 -13.21
C THR A 859 9.73 33.73 -13.30
N LEU A 860 10.05 32.57 -13.91
CA LEU A 860 11.41 32.21 -14.30
C LEU A 860 12.10 33.23 -15.21
N ALA A 861 11.34 33.96 -16.03
CA ALA A 861 11.91 34.98 -16.91
C ALA A 861 12.33 36.22 -16.11
N ASP A 862 11.56 36.58 -15.08
CA ASP A 862 11.87 37.71 -14.19
C ASP A 862 13.05 37.38 -13.27
N VAL A 863 13.08 36.18 -12.66
CA VAL A 863 14.24 35.71 -11.86
C VAL A 863 15.51 35.72 -12.71
N LYS A 864 15.47 35.17 -13.93
CA LYS A 864 16.62 35.20 -14.87
C LYS A 864 16.99 36.61 -15.35
N ARG A 865 16.05 37.57 -15.35
CA ARG A 865 16.34 38.98 -15.67
C ARG A 865 17.09 39.65 -14.52
N VAL A 866 16.60 39.48 -13.28
CA VAL A 866 17.24 40.01 -12.06
C VAL A 866 18.65 39.43 -11.88
N GLN A 867 18.82 38.11 -12.03
CA GLN A 867 20.14 37.47 -11.98
C GLN A 867 21.15 38.10 -12.96
N ARG A 868 20.73 38.36 -14.21
CA ARG A 868 21.61 39.02 -15.20
C ARG A 868 21.90 40.47 -14.86
N GLN A 869 20.91 41.21 -14.34
CA GLN A 869 21.10 42.61 -13.94
C GLN A 869 22.09 42.71 -12.77
N ASN A 870 21.96 41.84 -11.77
CA ASN A 870 22.89 41.79 -10.63
C ASN A 870 24.31 41.38 -11.07
N ALA A 871 24.43 40.42 -11.99
CA ALA A 871 25.72 40.03 -12.57
C ALA A 871 26.40 41.14 -13.40
N ILE A 872 25.64 42.10 -13.93
CA ILE A 872 26.15 43.29 -14.65
C ILE A 872 26.50 44.44 -13.69
N GLN A 873 25.91 44.47 -12.49
CA GLN A 873 26.14 45.51 -11.47
C GLN A 873 27.24 45.16 -10.45
N ALA A 874 27.72 43.90 -10.41
CA ALA A 874 28.86 43.53 -9.61
C ALA A 874 30.13 44.30 -10.07
N PRO A 875 30.82 45.04 -9.19
CA PRO A 875 32.06 45.71 -9.57
C PRO A 875 33.14 44.67 -9.91
N PRO A 876 34.04 44.96 -10.87
CA PRO A 876 35.10 44.04 -11.22
C PRO A 876 36.01 43.80 -10.00
N THR A 877 36.14 42.54 -9.60
CA THR A 877 37.05 42.14 -8.53
C THR A 877 38.47 42.50 -8.91
N THR A 878 39.07 43.43 -8.18
CA THR A 878 40.45 43.86 -8.38
C THR A 878 41.38 42.68 -8.11
N THR A 879 41.97 42.12 -9.17
CA THR A 879 43.08 41.18 -9.07
C THR A 879 44.25 41.90 -8.42
N ALA A 880 44.51 41.59 -7.14
CA ALA A 880 45.73 42.04 -6.49
C ALA A 880 46.93 41.44 -7.23
N GLU A 881 47.91 42.27 -7.56
CA GLU A 881 49.18 41.80 -8.11
C GLU A 881 49.94 41.00 -7.04
N PRO A 882 50.66 39.93 -7.39
CA PRO A 882 51.42 39.15 -6.44
C PRO A 882 52.62 39.95 -5.94
N THR A 883 52.55 40.46 -4.71
CA THR A 883 53.71 41.00 -4.01
C THR A 883 54.70 39.86 -3.73
N THR A 884 55.89 39.96 -4.31
CA THR A 884 56.99 39.01 -4.09
C THR A 884 57.65 39.24 -2.74
N GLU A 885 57.42 38.33 -1.77
CA GLU A 885 58.44 37.87 -0.80
C GLU A 885 57.89 36.68 0.01
N GLU A 886 58.81 35.77 0.38
CA GLU A 886 58.65 34.47 1.10
C GLU A 886 57.69 33.42 0.50
#